data_AF-A0A7G5Z0P4-F1
#
_entry.id   AF-A0A7G5Z0P4-F1
#
_cell.length_a   1.000
_cell.length_b   1.000
_cell.length_c   1.000
_cell.angle_alpha   90.00
_cell.angle_beta   90.00
_cell.angle_gamma   90.00
#
_symmetry.space_group_name_H-M   'P 1'
#
loop_
_entity.id
_entity.type
_entity.pdbx_description
1 polymer ?
#
loop_
_entity_poly.entity_id
_entity_poly.type
_entity_poly.pdbx_seq_one_letter_code
_entity_poly.pdbx_strand_id
1 'polypeptide(L)'
;MTKRIHLNRLSPGVRQASAAIAIAASLMLAGCNPKAATEDKAAYQLPDLPATLPLAAGDATTIRPAAAIASLPKARPIRAVQLADPGQSYAYADDAWGFADALGDAPPDYGFDYDDVEPWAWQGYDDSIAFAEPIDDGYRYYYYRPGADSPYFVRDGDYGYGYDDGQLAVVYAAGGGVLPYASYGPRQDYAARYYERGRNLYRSSRQRRPVIAANWAERRDAIAVARARWSAERSREADWQRYHAGVEQRQQRHWGQEQVRRRADIVRYDTWRDQRFRTPPPPRAIPAAWTQAPWARDANRYAPAARGFAGDRAEQQRAVAIERRRVATLAARPVNPRDEVRRAAIDRQRALGQQQENLRLAGRGNADQQRLQAQRQAEMARRQGERARQVAAGDAAQRDQQARAAAMQQRRATLERDRSVQAAQQARRIQAQNDQQARVVQVRQRQQAQLQARAAQRTQVEQRRQGQARAAEAQQRRQRLAQTQTQQRQQGQARAAQAQQRQAQIQQRAVQAQQRLAAQGQARAAQAQQRQQAQTRAMQAQQRQAAQGQARAAQAQQRQQAQARAMQAQQRQAAQGQARAAQAQQRQQAQVQAQQRQQAQGQARAAQAQRQQVQAQARAAQMQARAAQMQARVAARPVPAARPAGPLRPDRGRDR
;
A
#
# COMPACT_ATOMS: atom_id res chain seq x y z
N MET A 1 21.93 1.23 51.47
CA MET A 1 20.56 1.66 51.12
C MET A 1 20.39 1.53 49.60
N THR A 2 20.52 0.36 48.96
CA THR A 2 19.64 -0.82 48.96
C THR A 2 18.15 -0.52 48.77
N LYS A 3 17.73 -0.39 47.49
CA LYS A 3 16.37 -0.73 47.06
C LYS A 3 16.48 -1.68 45.86
N ARG A 4 15.80 -2.80 46.01
CA ARG A 4 15.83 -4.01 45.18
C ARG A 4 14.38 -4.27 44.74
N ILE A 5 14.23 -5.10 43.71
CA ILE A 5 13.00 -5.81 43.25
C ILE A 5 12.00 -4.89 42.47
N HIS A 6 11.44 -5.19 41.28
CA HIS A 6 11.00 -6.45 40.66
C HIS A 6 11.13 -6.49 39.12
N LEU A 7 11.50 -7.68 38.62
CA LEU A 7 11.30 -8.18 37.26
C LEU A 7 9.81 -8.49 37.02
N ASN A 8 9.31 -8.23 35.80
CA ASN A 8 8.12 -8.92 35.29
C ASN A 8 8.38 -9.42 33.86
N ARG A 9 8.32 -10.75 33.73
CA ARG A 9 8.23 -11.54 32.49
C ARG A 9 6.76 -11.56 32.04
N LEU A 10 6.50 -11.42 30.74
CA LEU A 10 5.35 -12.05 30.09
C LEU A 10 5.76 -12.61 28.71
N SER A 11 5.26 -13.80 28.46
CA SER A 11 5.63 -14.78 27.43
C SER A 11 4.89 -14.58 26.09
N PRO A 12 5.28 -15.30 25.01
CA PRO A 12 4.66 -15.20 23.69
C PRO A 12 3.49 -16.21 23.51
N GLY A 13 2.55 -15.89 22.62
CA GLY A 13 1.37 -16.73 22.33
C GLY A 13 1.01 -16.76 20.84
N VAL A 14 1.02 -17.98 20.30
CA VAL A 14 0.76 -18.42 18.91
C VAL A 14 -0.74 -18.76 18.72
N ARG A 15 -1.27 -18.65 17.48
CA ARG A 15 -2.31 -19.49 16.79
C ARG A 15 -2.74 -18.77 15.48
N GLN A 16 -2.42 -19.20 14.26
CA GLN A 16 -2.87 -20.34 13.44
C GLN A 16 -4.39 -20.48 13.17
N ALA A 17 -4.68 -20.58 11.85
CA ALA A 17 -5.62 -21.49 11.16
C ALA A 17 -7.03 -21.00 10.70
N SER A 18 -7.13 -20.83 9.36
CA SER A 18 -7.96 -21.62 8.42
C SER A 18 -9.49 -21.45 8.29
N ALA A 19 -9.93 -21.28 7.02
CA ALA A 19 -11.06 -21.92 6.28
C ALA A 19 -11.78 -20.87 5.38
N ALA A 20 -11.89 -20.92 4.04
CA ALA A 20 -12.11 -21.94 2.99
C ALA A 20 -13.59 -22.07 2.53
N ILE A 21 -13.73 -22.08 1.19
CA ILE A 21 -14.80 -22.65 0.32
C ILE A 21 -15.99 -21.74 -0.09
N ALA A 22 -16.12 -21.45 -1.39
CA ALA A 22 -17.13 -22.07 -2.29
C ALA A 22 -17.04 -21.59 -3.75
N ILE A 23 -17.29 -22.53 -4.66
CA ILE A 23 -17.17 -22.50 -6.13
C ILE A 23 -18.54 -22.21 -6.76
N ALA A 24 -18.57 -21.46 -7.88
CA ALA A 24 -19.59 -21.66 -8.92
C ALA A 24 -19.09 -21.20 -10.31
N ALA A 25 -19.09 -22.14 -11.25
CA ALA A 25 -18.85 -21.94 -12.69
C ALA A 25 -20.06 -21.32 -13.39
N SER A 26 -19.92 -20.59 -14.50
CA SER A 26 -20.18 -21.10 -15.86
C SER A 26 -19.82 -20.07 -16.95
N LEU A 27 -19.47 -20.58 -18.13
CA LEU A 27 -18.98 -19.94 -19.35
C LEU A 27 -20.04 -19.17 -20.16
N MET A 28 -19.63 -18.18 -20.99
CA MET A 28 -19.87 -18.08 -22.45
C MET A 28 -19.26 -16.80 -23.08
N LEU A 29 -18.35 -17.01 -24.03
CA LEU A 29 -18.04 -16.31 -25.30
C LEU A 29 -17.72 -14.79 -25.40
N ALA A 30 -16.52 -14.56 -25.97
CA ALA A 30 -16.14 -13.59 -27.01
C ALA A 30 -16.15 -12.07 -26.71
N GLY A 31 -14.94 -11.47 -26.72
CA GLY A 31 -14.74 -10.03 -26.86
C GLY A 31 -13.38 -9.58 -26.31
N CYS A 32 -12.55 -8.99 -27.17
CA CYS A 32 -11.20 -8.48 -26.90
C CYS A 32 -11.07 -7.66 -25.59
N ASN A 33 -10.06 -7.95 -24.75
CA ASN A 33 -9.21 -6.92 -24.13
C ASN A 33 -8.03 -7.51 -23.32
N PRO A 34 -6.86 -6.85 -23.31
CA PRO A 34 -5.70 -7.28 -22.54
C PRO A 34 -5.93 -6.98 -21.05
N LYS A 35 -5.93 -8.02 -20.21
CA LYS A 35 -5.73 -7.91 -18.77
C LYS A 35 -4.31 -8.40 -18.44
N ALA A 36 -3.37 -7.47 -18.51
CA ALA A 36 -2.22 -7.40 -17.63
C ALA A 36 -2.30 -6.03 -16.93
N ALA A 37 -1.93 -5.96 -15.65
CA ALA A 37 -2.08 -4.83 -14.73
C ALA A 37 -3.49 -4.71 -14.10
N THR A 38 -3.75 -5.52 -13.08
CA THR A 38 -4.73 -5.19 -12.02
C THR A 38 -4.16 -5.47 -10.63
N GLU A 39 -2.87 -5.18 -10.46
CA GLU A 39 -2.17 -5.06 -9.18
C GLU A 39 -1.31 -3.78 -9.25
N ASP A 40 -1.96 -2.62 -9.11
CA ASP A 40 -1.34 -1.30 -8.77
C ASP A 40 -2.43 -0.20 -8.80
N LYS A 41 -3.56 -0.47 -8.12
CA LYS A 41 -4.56 0.54 -7.77
C LYS A 41 -4.64 0.70 -6.25
N ALA A 42 -3.50 0.57 -5.55
CA ALA A 42 -3.31 1.42 -4.39
C ALA A 42 -3.39 2.85 -4.91
N ALA A 43 -4.38 3.60 -4.46
CA ALA A 43 -4.57 4.98 -4.83
C ALA A 43 -3.23 5.72 -4.68
N TYR A 44 -2.62 6.11 -5.81
CA TYR A 44 -1.74 7.26 -5.86
C TYR A 44 -2.62 8.46 -5.47
N GLN A 45 -2.88 8.64 -4.17
CA GLN A 45 -3.14 9.97 -3.67
C GLN A 45 -1.87 10.74 -4.02
N LEU A 46 -1.98 11.55 -5.06
CA LEU A 46 -0.97 12.55 -5.40
C LEU A 46 -0.69 13.33 -4.12
N PRO A 47 0.58 13.51 -3.72
CA PRO A 47 0.92 14.25 -2.53
C PRO A 47 0.22 15.62 -2.55
N ASP A 48 -0.18 16.10 -1.37
CA ASP A 48 -0.60 17.49 -1.21
C ASP A 48 0.53 18.37 -1.76
N LEU A 49 0.24 19.20 -2.76
CA LEU A 49 1.30 20.00 -3.34
C LEU A 49 1.75 21.15 -2.39
N PRO A 50 2.89 21.78 -2.68
CA PRO A 50 3.39 22.96 -1.97
C PRO A 50 2.43 24.14 -2.08
N ALA A 51 1.91 24.64 -0.96
CA ALA A 51 1.05 25.83 -1.01
C ALA A 51 1.90 27.06 -1.40
N THR A 52 1.59 27.64 -2.56
CA THR A 52 2.31 28.80 -3.09
C THR A 52 1.40 30.00 -3.08
N LEU A 53 1.88 31.13 -2.56
CA LEU A 53 1.19 32.40 -2.64
C LEU A 53 1.70 33.17 -3.87
N PRO A 54 0.81 33.88 -4.58
CA PRO A 54 1.25 34.82 -5.60
C PRO A 54 2.10 35.90 -4.94
N LEU A 55 3.12 36.37 -5.66
CA LEU A 55 3.92 37.50 -5.22
C LEU A 55 3.05 38.74 -5.12
N ALA A 56 3.28 39.58 -4.11
CA ALA A 56 2.61 40.87 -3.99
C ALA A 56 3.31 41.92 -4.87
N ALA A 57 2.54 42.73 -5.57
CA ALA A 57 3.04 43.96 -6.17
C ALA A 57 3.24 45.01 -5.06
N GLY A 58 4.30 45.80 -5.14
CA GLY A 58 4.61 46.85 -4.17
C GLY A 58 6.06 47.31 -4.27
N ASP A 59 6.35 48.46 -3.68
CA ASP A 59 7.71 48.97 -3.54
C ASP A 59 8.51 48.07 -2.58
N ALA A 60 9.83 48.04 -2.78
CA ALA A 60 10.70 47.29 -1.89
C ALA A 60 10.66 47.88 -0.47
N THR A 61 10.57 47.00 0.51
CA THR A 61 10.58 47.33 1.94
C THR A 61 11.91 46.92 2.56
N THR A 62 12.33 47.66 3.58
CA THR A 62 13.55 47.31 4.32
C THR A 62 13.36 45.98 5.06
N ILE A 63 14.12 44.97 4.65
CA ILE A 63 14.18 43.67 5.35
C ILE A 63 15.11 43.81 6.55
N ARG A 64 14.58 43.56 7.75
CA ARG A 64 15.37 43.53 8.98
C ARG A 64 16.16 42.22 9.05
N PRO A 65 17.48 42.27 9.31
CA PRO A 65 18.27 41.06 9.52
C PRO A 65 17.95 40.42 10.87
N ALA A 66 18.02 39.09 10.92
CA ALA A 66 17.90 38.32 12.14
C ALA A 66 19.14 38.47 13.03
N ALA A 67 18.94 38.25 14.32
CA ALA A 67 20.04 38.27 15.27
C ALA A 67 21.13 37.25 14.90
N ALA A 68 22.39 37.67 15.09
CA ALA A 68 23.55 36.80 14.98
C ALA A 68 23.41 35.57 15.92
N ILE A 69 24.03 34.45 15.54
CA ILE A 69 23.93 33.17 16.27
C ILE A 69 24.26 33.29 17.76
N ALA A 70 25.30 34.06 18.10
CA ALA A 70 25.74 34.30 19.48
C ALA A 70 24.69 35.05 20.32
N SER A 71 23.79 35.80 19.67
CA SER A 71 22.74 36.59 20.29
C SER A 71 21.39 35.88 20.32
N LEU A 72 21.27 34.70 19.72
CA LEU A 72 20.04 33.90 19.84
C LEU A 72 19.82 33.47 21.30
N PRO A 73 18.58 33.16 21.72
CA PRO A 73 18.33 32.52 23.01
C PRO A 73 19.13 31.23 23.16
N LYS A 74 19.54 30.88 24.39
CA LYS A 74 20.15 29.56 24.66
C LYS A 74 19.13 28.47 24.37
N ALA A 75 19.57 27.40 23.71
CA ALA A 75 18.75 26.24 23.41
C ALA A 75 19.08 25.07 24.32
N ARG A 76 18.19 24.06 24.35
CA ARG A 76 18.50 22.79 24.99
C ARG A 76 19.71 22.17 24.29
N PRO A 77 20.74 21.70 25.04
CA PRO A 77 21.88 21.05 24.43
C PRO A 77 21.45 19.85 23.56
N ILE A 78 22.02 19.77 22.37
CA ILE A 78 21.87 18.60 21.49
C ILE A 78 23.11 17.73 21.61
N ARG A 79 22.93 16.41 21.51
CA ARG A 79 24.03 15.45 21.52
C ARG A 79 24.72 15.49 20.16
N ALA A 80 26.05 15.40 20.13
CA ALA A 80 26.76 15.06 18.91
C ALA A 80 26.90 13.55 18.76
N VAL A 81 26.62 13.01 17.58
CA VAL A 81 26.76 11.59 17.25
C VAL A 81 27.75 11.38 16.12
N GLN A 82 28.44 10.24 16.14
CA GLN A 82 29.19 9.80 14.99
C GLN A 82 28.25 9.09 14.03
N LEU A 83 28.40 9.37 12.74
CA LEU A 83 27.71 8.63 11.69
C LEU A 83 28.18 7.18 11.68
N ALA A 84 27.24 6.25 11.51
CA ALA A 84 27.54 4.82 11.43
C ALA A 84 28.44 4.49 10.22
N ASP A 85 28.23 5.19 9.10
CA ASP A 85 29.07 5.15 7.91
C ASP A 85 29.67 6.54 7.66
N PRO A 86 30.98 6.74 7.89
CA PRO A 86 31.65 8.01 7.61
C PRO A 86 31.54 8.45 6.15
N GLY A 87 31.33 7.52 5.21
CA GLY A 87 31.09 7.83 3.79
C GLY A 87 29.79 8.61 3.54
N GLN A 88 28.87 8.65 4.52
CA GLN A 88 27.62 9.43 4.47
C GLN A 88 27.78 10.85 5.03
N SER A 89 29.00 11.28 5.37
CA SER A 89 29.23 12.60 5.99
C SER A 89 28.68 13.75 5.16
N TYR A 90 28.59 13.61 3.84
CA TYR A 90 28.06 14.60 2.92
C TYR A 90 26.57 14.45 2.58
N ALA A 91 25.88 13.44 3.09
CA ALA A 91 24.47 13.19 2.76
C ALA A 91 23.57 14.41 3.06
N TYR A 92 23.77 15.06 4.20
CA TYR A 92 22.98 16.22 4.62
C TYR A 92 23.23 17.44 3.74
N ALA A 93 24.49 17.78 3.47
CA ALA A 93 24.83 18.93 2.64
C ALA A 93 24.48 18.69 1.17
N ASP A 94 24.65 17.46 0.66
CA ASP A 94 24.35 17.11 -0.72
C ASP A 94 22.83 17.05 -0.99
N ASP A 95 22.03 16.49 -0.07
CA ASP A 95 20.56 16.52 -0.17
C ASP A 95 20.06 17.98 -0.20
N ALA A 96 20.58 18.83 0.70
CA ALA A 96 20.22 20.23 0.77
C ALA A 96 20.70 21.02 -0.46
N TRP A 97 21.90 20.72 -0.97
CA TRP A 97 22.41 21.28 -2.21
C TRP A 97 21.52 20.88 -3.40
N GLY A 98 21.16 19.60 -3.53
CA GLY A 98 20.29 19.10 -4.59
C GLY A 98 18.95 19.83 -4.60
N PHE A 99 18.36 20.06 -3.43
CA PHE A 99 17.13 20.87 -3.33
C PHE A 99 17.38 22.34 -3.70
N ALA A 100 18.43 22.97 -3.15
CA ALA A 100 18.75 24.37 -3.45
C ALA A 100 19.09 24.62 -4.94
N ASP A 101 19.76 23.68 -5.60
CA ASP A 101 20.03 23.69 -7.03
C ASP A 101 18.72 23.57 -7.82
N ALA A 102 17.82 22.68 -7.39
CA ALA A 102 16.51 22.50 -8.00
C ALA A 102 15.65 23.77 -7.99
N LEU A 103 15.75 24.56 -6.92
CA LEU A 103 15.05 25.84 -6.79
C LEU A 103 15.50 26.87 -7.83
N GLY A 104 16.78 26.87 -8.22
CA GLY A 104 17.35 27.91 -9.10
C GLY A 104 17.01 29.35 -8.64
N ASP A 105 16.99 30.30 -9.55
CA ASP A 105 16.63 31.70 -9.23
C ASP A 105 15.11 31.92 -9.15
N ALA A 106 14.34 30.88 -8.87
CA ALA A 106 12.90 31.00 -8.74
C ALA A 106 12.54 31.80 -7.47
N PRO A 107 11.52 32.68 -7.55
CA PRO A 107 11.05 33.41 -6.38
C PRO A 107 10.57 32.47 -5.26
N PRO A 108 10.65 32.90 -3.99
CA PRO A 108 10.08 32.14 -2.87
C PRO A 108 8.58 31.93 -3.05
N ASP A 109 8.06 30.86 -2.47
CA ASP A 109 6.64 30.49 -2.54
C ASP A 109 5.78 31.32 -1.57
N TYR A 110 6.36 31.73 -0.44
CA TYR A 110 5.74 32.63 0.53
C TYR A 110 6.79 33.19 1.49
N GLY A 111 6.43 34.25 2.20
CA GLY A 111 7.15 34.77 3.36
C GLY A 111 6.33 34.52 4.63
N PHE A 112 6.91 34.79 5.79
CA PHE A 112 6.21 34.73 7.07
C PHE A 112 6.89 35.65 8.09
N ASP A 113 6.17 36.04 9.15
CA ASP A 113 6.75 36.84 10.23
C ASP A 113 7.42 35.93 11.27
N TYR A 114 8.61 36.33 11.72
CA TYR A 114 9.29 35.68 12.83
C TYR A 114 10.22 36.67 13.54
N ASP A 115 10.08 36.93 14.84
CA ASP A 115 10.96 37.84 15.61
C ASP A 115 11.28 39.18 14.89
N ASP A 116 10.26 39.84 14.33
CA ASP A 116 10.38 41.08 13.52
C ASP A 116 11.22 40.96 12.23
N VAL A 117 11.58 39.74 11.82
CA VAL A 117 12.18 39.45 10.51
C VAL A 117 11.16 38.80 9.60
N GLU A 118 11.47 38.81 8.30
CA GLU A 118 10.65 38.20 7.25
C GLU A 118 11.46 37.11 6.53
N PRO A 119 11.49 35.88 7.03
CA PRO A 119 12.10 34.77 6.32
C PRO A 119 11.25 34.40 5.10
N TRP A 120 11.92 33.87 4.08
CA TRP A 120 11.29 33.38 2.86
C TRP A 120 11.33 31.86 2.82
N ALA A 121 10.30 31.27 2.21
CA ALA A 121 10.16 29.83 2.09
C ALA A 121 10.06 29.38 0.63
N TRP A 122 10.73 28.28 0.32
CA TRP A 122 10.46 27.46 -0.84
C TRP A 122 9.98 26.09 -0.35
N GLN A 123 8.84 25.63 -0.85
CA GLN A 123 8.32 24.30 -0.62
C GLN A 123 8.43 23.51 -1.92
N GLY A 124 9.21 22.43 -1.88
CA GLY A 124 9.35 21.46 -2.96
C GLY A 124 8.05 20.68 -3.15
N TYR A 125 7.95 19.98 -4.27
CA TYR A 125 6.76 19.19 -4.57
C TYR A 125 6.57 17.96 -3.69
N ASP A 126 7.67 17.51 -3.07
CA ASP A 126 7.71 16.39 -2.14
C ASP A 126 7.49 16.85 -0.69
N ASP A 127 7.05 18.09 -0.46
CA ASP A 127 6.96 18.73 0.86
C ASP A 127 8.30 19.00 1.57
N SER A 128 9.43 18.87 0.86
CA SER A 128 10.69 19.44 1.34
C SER A 128 10.56 20.95 1.47
N ILE A 129 11.14 21.54 2.52
CA ILE A 129 11.06 22.99 2.75
C ILE A 129 12.46 23.56 2.91
N ALA A 130 12.69 24.72 2.32
CA ALA A 130 13.87 25.55 2.52
C ALA A 130 13.41 26.91 3.02
N PHE A 131 13.92 27.34 4.18
CA PHE A 131 13.79 28.72 4.63
C PHE A 131 15.07 29.48 4.37
N ALA A 132 14.97 30.72 3.88
CA ALA A 132 16.05 31.69 3.88
C ALA A 132 15.72 32.80 4.89
N GLU A 133 16.46 32.81 5.99
CA GLU A 133 16.39 33.83 7.02
C GLU A 133 17.45 34.91 6.73
N PRO A 134 17.06 36.18 6.57
CA PRO A 134 18.02 37.25 6.32
C PRO A 134 18.90 37.46 7.56
N ILE A 135 20.20 37.63 7.36
CA ILE A 135 21.19 38.01 8.37
C ILE A 135 22.03 39.18 7.85
N ASP A 136 22.86 39.80 8.70
CA ASP A 136 23.59 41.03 8.35
C ASP A 136 24.43 40.92 7.06
N ASP A 137 24.98 39.74 6.79
CA ASP A 137 25.90 39.46 5.68
C ASP A 137 25.35 38.47 4.65
N GLY A 138 24.02 38.24 4.64
CA GLY A 138 23.38 37.39 3.63
C GLY A 138 22.18 36.64 4.18
N TYR A 139 22.21 35.32 4.07
CA TYR A 139 21.13 34.45 4.47
C TYR A 139 21.62 33.22 5.21
N ARG A 140 20.84 32.82 6.21
CA ARG A 140 20.92 31.52 6.84
C ARG A 140 19.81 30.63 6.28
N TYR A 141 20.18 29.43 5.87
CA TYR A 141 19.28 28.48 5.25
C TYR A 141 18.94 27.32 6.18
N TYR A 142 17.67 26.94 6.22
CA TYR A 142 17.17 25.80 6.99
C TYR A 142 16.45 24.85 6.04
N TYR A 143 16.87 23.59 6.00
CA TYR A 143 16.32 22.57 5.11
C TYR A 143 15.59 21.49 5.90
N TYR A 144 14.38 21.17 5.48
CA TYR A 144 13.47 20.23 6.11
C TYR A 144 13.17 19.10 5.13
N ARG A 145 13.17 17.88 5.66
CA ARG A 145 12.70 16.71 4.90
C ARG A 145 11.17 16.77 4.75
N PRO A 146 10.60 16.05 3.78
CA PRO A 146 9.16 15.88 3.66
C PRO A 146 8.50 15.55 5.00
N GLY A 147 7.50 16.34 5.41
CA GLY A 147 6.74 16.14 6.65
C GLY A 147 7.49 16.43 7.97
N ALA A 148 8.78 16.79 7.92
CA ALA A 148 9.54 17.11 9.13
C ALA A 148 9.26 18.54 9.60
N ASP A 149 9.10 18.71 10.91
CA ASP A 149 8.94 20.03 11.57
C ASP A 149 10.28 20.63 12.06
N SER A 150 11.36 19.89 11.86
CA SER A 150 12.70 20.17 12.34
C SER A 150 13.70 20.07 11.18
N PRO A 151 14.71 20.94 11.12
CA PRO A 151 15.64 20.93 9.99
C PRO A 151 16.58 19.73 10.07
N TYR A 152 16.85 19.10 8.93
CA TYR A 152 17.92 18.10 8.81
C TYR A 152 19.26 18.76 8.46
N PHE A 153 19.24 19.97 7.93
CA PHE A 153 20.44 20.72 7.59
C PHE A 153 20.21 22.23 7.80
N VAL A 154 21.15 22.90 8.45
CA VAL A 154 21.17 24.36 8.60
C VAL A 154 22.52 24.89 8.16
N ARG A 155 22.56 25.97 7.40
CA ARG A 155 23.81 26.58 6.93
C ARG A 155 23.76 28.10 6.98
N ASP A 156 24.85 28.72 7.39
CA ASP A 156 25.12 30.15 7.22
C ASP A 156 26.37 30.35 6.35
N GLY A 157 26.93 31.57 6.32
CA GLY A 157 28.13 31.89 5.54
C GLY A 157 29.43 31.22 6.03
N ASP A 158 29.44 30.70 7.27
CA ASP A 158 30.62 30.23 7.96
C ASP A 158 30.60 28.72 8.25
N TYR A 159 29.43 28.12 8.49
CA TYR A 159 29.28 26.72 8.87
C TYR A 159 27.99 26.09 8.34
N GLY A 160 28.03 24.77 8.15
CA GLY A 160 26.87 23.92 7.96
C GLY A 160 26.72 22.92 9.11
N TYR A 161 25.48 22.56 9.44
CA TYR A 161 25.15 21.65 10.55
C TYR A 161 24.12 20.64 10.04
N GLY A 162 24.51 19.35 10.00
CA GLY A 162 23.61 18.24 9.67
C GLY A 162 23.07 17.58 10.94
N TYR A 163 21.78 17.30 10.95
CA TYR A 163 21.07 16.72 12.08
C TYR A 163 20.48 15.35 11.71
N ASP A 164 20.71 14.38 12.57
CA ASP A 164 20.12 13.05 12.51
C ASP A 164 19.25 12.83 13.74
N ASP A 165 17.94 12.69 13.56
CA ASP A 165 16.97 12.56 14.66
C ASP A 165 17.14 13.61 15.78
N GLY A 166 17.37 14.86 15.38
CA GLY A 166 17.59 15.99 16.28
C GLY A 166 18.94 16.01 17.00
N GLN A 167 19.87 15.14 16.62
CA GLN A 167 21.24 15.07 17.14
C GLN A 167 22.21 15.66 16.11
N LEU A 168 23.28 16.30 16.55
CA LEU A 168 24.30 16.87 15.67
C LEU A 168 25.14 15.73 15.08
N ALA A 169 24.93 15.43 13.80
CA ALA A 169 25.58 14.33 13.11
C ALA A 169 26.85 14.78 12.38
N VAL A 170 26.82 15.97 11.79
CA VAL A 170 27.95 16.51 11.03
C VAL A 170 28.04 18.03 11.12
N VAL A 171 29.27 18.56 11.16
CA VAL A 171 29.56 20.00 11.04
C VAL A 171 30.47 20.21 9.83
N TYR A 172 30.11 21.17 8.98
CA TYR A 172 30.88 21.59 7.82
C TYR A 172 31.47 22.96 8.08
N ALA A 173 32.74 23.17 7.71
CA ALA A 173 33.38 24.47 7.73
C ALA A 173 32.93 25.34 6.55
N ALA A 174 33.34 26.62 6.55
CA ALA A 174 33.01 27.60 5.50
C ALA A 174 33.43 27.19 4.09
N GLY A 175 34.38 26.26 3.95
CA GLY A 175 34.85 25.71 2.68
C GLY A 175 34.04 24.50 2.17
N GLY A 176 33.11 23.99 2.95
CA GLY A 176 32.38 22.73 2.66
C GLY A 176 33.04 21.48 3.26
N GLY A 177 34.28 21.55 3.72
CA GLY A 177 34.97 20.44 4.40
C GLY A 177 34.28 20.02 5.70
N VAL A 178 34.18 18.72 5.95
CA VAL A 178 33.66 18.16 7.22
C VAL A 178 34.68 18.39 8.33
N LEU A 179 34.24 18.96 9.47
CA LEU A 179 35.09 19.09 10.65
C LEU A 179 35.30 17.71 11.31
N PRO A 180 36.50 17.45 11.89
CA PRO A 180 36.71 16.27 12.72
C PRO A 180 35.73 16.26 13.90
N TYR A 181 35.22 15.09 14.26
CA TYR A 181 34.23 14.94 15.34
C TYR A 181 34.71 15.52 16.68
N ALA A 182 36.01 15.39 16.99
CA ALA A 182 36.62 15.96 18.20
C ALA A 182 36.50 17.50 18.27
N SER A 183 36.30 18.17 17.13
CA SER A 183 36.16 19.63 17.02
C SER A 183 34.71 20.10 17.12
N TYR A 184 33.74 19.21 17.38
CA TYR A 184 32.32 19.59 17.43
C TYR A 184 31.96 20.32 18.71
N GLY A 185 32.68 20.11 19.81
CA GLY A 185 32.35 20.67 21.13
C GLY A 185 32.02 22.17 21.10
N PRO A 186 32.90 23.04 20.58
CA PRO A 186 32.62 24.48 20.47
C PRO A 186 31.43 24.86 19.57
N ARG A 187 30.99 23.94 18.70
CA ARG A 187 29.92 24.14 17.71
C ARG A 187 28.57 23.61 18.17
N GLN A 188 28.53 22.75 19.19
CA GLN A 188 27.28 22.16 19.70
C GLN A 188 26.28 23.21 20.21
N ASP A 189 26.74 24.27 20.88
CA ASP A 189 25.85 25.35 21.35
C ASP A 189 25.17 26.07 20.19
N TYR A 190 25.91 26.36 19.11
CA TYR A 190 25.35 27.01 17.92
C TYR A 190 24.41 26.09 17.16
N ALA A 191 24.78 24.82 17.00
CA ALA A 191 23.93 23.81 16.39
C ALA A 191 22.60 23.66 17.16
N ALA A 192 22.64 23.60 18.49
CA ALA A 192 21.43 23.53 19.32
C ALA A 192 20.50 24.74 19.08
N ARG A 193 21.07 25.95 19.01
CA ARG A 193 20.31 27.19 18.78
C ARG A 193 19.69 27.23 17.39
N TYR A 194 20.43 26.81 16.37
CA TYR A 194 19.92 26.70 15.01
C TYR A 194 18.84 25.64 14.88
N TYR A 195 19.00 24.50 15.52
CA TYR A 195 17.98 23.46 15.53
C TYR A 195 16.65 23.96 16.12
N GLU A 196 16.71 24.55 17.32
CA GLU A 196 15.51 25.11 17.98
C GLU A 196 14.92 26.30 17.21
N ARG A 197 15.76 27.20 16.68
CA ARG A 197 15.29 28.31 15.83
C ARG A 197 14.59 27.79 14.58
N GLY A 198 15.13 26.76 13.93
CA GLY A 198 14.50 26.09 12.80
C GLY A 198 13.10 25.53 13.13
N ARG A 199 12.94 24.90 14.29
CA ARG A 199 11.63 24.42 14.75
C ARG A 199 10.63 25.56 14.97
N ASN A 200 11.10 26.68 15.51
CA ASN A 200 10.27 27.86 15.71
C ASN A 200 9.86 28.50 14.37
N LEU A 201 10.80 28.63 13.43
CA LEU A 201 10.54 29.09 12.07
C LEU A 201 9.49 28.23 11.39
N TYR A 202 9.57 26.90 11.49
CA TYR A 202 8.59 25.99 10.92
C TYR A 202 7.19 26.17 11.51
N ARG A 203 7.09 26.44 12.83
CA ARG A 203 5.79 26.73 13.45
C ARG A 203 5.20 28.04 12.94
N SER A 204 6.01 29.09 12.83
CA SER A 204 5.57 30.40 12.34
C SER A 204 5.26 30.41 10.84
N SER A 205 5.95 29.59 10.04
CA SER A 205 5.74 29.51 8.58
C SER A 205 4.34 29.02 8.20
N ARG A 206 3.60 28.42 9.13
CA ARG A 206 2.18 28.07 8.94
C ARG A 206 1.31 29.30 8.68
N GLN A 207 1.71 30.47 9.17
CA GLN A 207 1.09 31.76 8.88
C GLN A 207 1.75 32.40 7.66
N ARG A 208 1.39 31.90 6.47
CA ARG A 208 1.99 32.30 5.20
C ARG A 208 1.57 33.71 4.78
N ARG A 209 2.47 34.41 4.11
CA ARG A 209 2.25 35.74 3.52
C ARG A 209 2.82 35.84 2.11
N PRO A 210 2.21 36.66 1.23
CA PRO A 210 2.79 36.91 -0.08
C PRO A 210 4.11 37.67 0.07
N VAL A 211 5.12 37.30 -0.71
CA VAL A 211 6.41 38.03 -0.78
C VAL A 211 6.27 39.20 -1.73
N ILE A 212 6.77 40.38 -1.35
CA ILE A 212 6.80 41.55 -2.24
C ILE A 212 7.79 41.28 -3.38
N ALA A 213 7.32 41.41 -4.61
CA ALA A 213 8.08 41.10 -5.83
C ALA A 213 9.36 41.94 -5.96
N ALA A 214 9.32 43.21 -5.52
CA ALA A 214 10.47 44.10 -5.49
C ALA A 214 11.51 43.66 -4.45
N ASN A 215 11.10 43.15 -3.28
CA ASN A 215 12.03 42.61 -2.28
C ASN A 215 12.80 41.42 -2.85
N TRP A 216 12.11 40.51 -3.56
CA TRP A 216 12.79 39.41 -4.26
C TRP A 216 13.77 39.93 -5.32
N ALA A 217 13.36 40.93 -6.12
CA ALA A 217 14.22 41.52 -7.16
C ALA A 217 15.54 42.04 -6.59
N GLU A 218 15.51 42.73 -5.45
CA GLU A 218 16.71 43.30 -4.81
C GLU A 218 17.66 42.25 -4.24
N ARG A 219 17.15 41.07 -3.87
CA ARG A 219 17.91 40.07 -3.11
C ARG A 219 18.32 38.85 -3.92
N ARG A 220 17.67 38.59 -5.03
CA ARG A 220 17.91 37.40 -5.87
C ARG A 220 19.39 37.24 -6.24
N ASP A 221 20.09 38.33 -6.54
CA ASP A 221 21.48 38.29 -6.97
C ASP A 221 22.41 37.88 -5.82
N ALA A 222 22.17 38.37 -4.60
CA ALA A 222 22.90 37.95 -3.41
C ALA A 222 22.70 36.45 -3.10
N ILE A 223 21.47 35.96 -3.26
CA ILE A 223 21.13 34.54 -3.10
C ILE A 223 21.80 33.69 -4.21
N ALA A 224 21.81 34.16 -5.45
CA ALA A 224 22.50 33.51 -6.56
C ALA A 224 24.01 33.41 -6.29
N VAL A 225 24.64 34.49 -5.79
CA VAL A 225 26.06 34.49 -5.39
C VAL A 225 26.34 33.49 -4.27
N ALA A 226 25.50 33.46 -3.22
CA ALA A 226 25.65 32.51 -2.11
C ALA A 226 25.57 31.05 -2.59
N ARG A 227 24.68 30.76 -3.54
CA ARG A 227 24.54 29.44 -4.16
C ARG A 227 25.72 29.09 -5.06
N ALA A 228 26.20 30.03 -5.87
CA ALA A 228 27.38 29.84 -6.72
C ALA A 228 28.62 29.52 -5.86
N ARG A 229 28.80 30.23 -4.73
CA ARG A 229 29.84 29.95 -3.75
C ARG A 229 29.71 28.53 -3.19
N TRP A 230 28.50 28.08 -2.82
CA TRP A 230 28.27 26.72 -2.31
C TRP A 230 28.57 25.64 -3.36
N SER A 231 28.22 25.89 -4.63
CA SER A 231 28.61 25.02 -5.75
C SER A 231 30.13 24.88 -5.90
N ALA A 232 30.85 25.99 -5.72
CA ALA A 232 32.31 26.01 -5.78
C ALA A 232 32.97 25.34 -4.56
N GLU A 233 32.37 25.43 -3.37
CA GLU A 233 32.76 24.65 -2.19
C GLU A 233 32.62 23.15 -2.46
N ARG A 234 31.46 22.70 -2.94
CA ARG A 234 31.23 21.30 -3.35
C ARG A 234 32.24 20.83 -4.39
N SER A 235 32.52 21.66 -5.38
CA SER A 235 33.47 21.35 -6.45
C SER A 235 34.94 21.38 -6.02
N ARG A 236 35.27 21.74 -4.77
CA ARG A 236 36.62 21.66 -4.21
C ARG A 236 36.80 20.46 -3.27
N GLU A 237 35.72 20.00 -2.65
CA GLU A 237 35.76 18.91 -1.68
C GLU A 237 35.66 17.53 -2.36
N ALA A 238 36.79 16.82 -2.46
CA ALA A 238 36.89 15.55 -3.19
C ALA A 238 35.95 14.45 -2.63
N ASP A 239 35.80 14.39 -1.30
CA ASP A 239 34.89 13.43 -0.66
C ASP A 239 33.42 13.77 -0.93
N TRP A 240 33.08 15.05 -0.99
CA TRP A 240 31.73 15.48 -1.40
C TRP A 240 31.46 15.11 -2.86
N GLN A 241 32.39 15.36 -3.77
CA GLN A 241 32.25 14.96 -5.17
C GLN A 241 32.06 13.45 -5.31
N ARG A 242 32.82 12.65 -4.57
CA ARG A 242 32.70 11.18 -4.58
C ARG A 242 31.33 10.74 -4.10
N TYR A 243 30.83 11.31 -3.00
CA TYR A 243 29.48 11.04 -2.50
C TYR A 243 28.43 11.41 -3.57
N HIS A 244 28.52 12.63 -4.10
CA HIS A 244 27.58 13.14 -5.09
C HIS A 244 27.52 12.25 -6.34
N ALA A 245 28.66 11.83 -6.87
CA ALA A 245 28.72 10.93 -8.03
C ALA A 245 27.94 9.62 -7.82
N GLY A 246 27.88 9.12 -6.57
CA GLY A 246 27.10 7.94 -6.21
C GLY A 246 25.58 8.16 -6.16
N VAL A 247 25.12 9.39 -5.95
CA VAL A 247 23.69 9.73 -5.77
C VAL A 247 23.12 10.61 -6.88
N GLU A 248 23.96 11.17 -7.75
CA GLU A 248 23.59 12.18 -8.75
C GLU A 248 22.40 11.73 -9.60
N GLN A 249 22.42 10.53 -10.17
CA GLN A 249 21.30 10.06 -11.01
C GLN A 249 19.98 9.97 -10.24
N ARG A 250 20.03 9.61 -8.95
CA ARG A 250 18.84 9.54 -8.10
C ARG A 250 18.32 10.94 -7.80
N GLN A 251 19.21 11.87 -7.45
CA GLN A 251 18.85 13.27 -7.21
C GLN A 251 18.33 13.96 -8.47
N GLN A 252 18.95 13.74 -9.64
CA GLN A 252 18.46 14.28 -10.91
C GLN A 252 17.05 13.80 -11.23
N ARG A 253 16.76 12.51 -10.98
CA ARG A 253 15.39 11.98 -11.13
C ARG A 253 14.42 12.57 -10.12
N HIS A 254 14.84 12.68 -8.85
CA HIS A 254 14.04 13.25 -7.77
C HIS A 254 13.72 14.73 -8.02
N TRP A 255 14.72 15.54 -8.32
CA TRP A 255 14.57 16.99 -8.48
C TRP A 255 14.21 17.45 -9.90
N GLY A 256 14.19 16.57 -10.90
CA GLY A 256 13.96 16.94 -12.29
C GLY A 256 12.63 17.66 -12.53
N GLN A 257 11.54 17.21 -11.90
CA GLN A 257 10.24 17.88 -12.00
C GLN A 257 10.23 19.24 -11.30
N GLU A 258 10.92 19.34 -10.16
CA GLU A 258 11.08 20.60 -9.43
C GLU A 258 11.86 21.62 -10.27
N GLN A 259 12.97 21.21 -10.89
CA GLN A 259 13.76 22.07 -11.78
C GLN A 259 12.92 22.60 -12.95
N VAL A 260 12.09 21.76 -13.57
CA VAL A 260 11.20 22.20 -14.66
C VAL A 260 10.18 23.23 -14.16
N ARG A 261 9.56 22.98 -13.01
CA ARG A 261 8.62 23.91 -12.36
C ARG A 261 9.28 25.26 -12.09
N ARG A 262 10.47 25.24 -11.47
CA ARG A 262 11.20 26.43 -11.03
C ARG A 262 11.73 27.25 -12.20
N ARG A 263 12.18 26.62 -13.28
CA ARG A 263 12.53 27.32 -14.54
C ARG A 263 11.33 28.07 -15.14
N ALA A 264 10.14 27.48 -15.10
CA ALA A 264 8.94 28.16 -15.57
C ALA A 264 8.56 29.35 -14.66
N ASP A 265 8.72 29.21 -13.33
CA ASP A 265 8.52 30.32 -12.39
C ASP A 265 9.50 31.49 -12.65
N ILE A 266 10.77 31.19 -12.94
CA ILE A 266 11.79 32.20 -13.29
C ILE A 266 11.34 33.01 -14.51
N VAL A 267 11.01 32.34 -15.62
CA VAL A 267 10.60 33.03 -16.87
C VAL A 267 9.37 33.90 -16.64
N ARG A 268 8.38 33.40 -15.89
CA ARG A 268 7.15 34.16 -15.58
C ARG A 268 7.45 35.38 -14.73
N TYR A 269 8.26 35.22 -13.69
CA TYR A 269 8.65 36.32 -12.83
C TYR A 269 9.43 37.38 -13.62
N ASP A 270 10.45 36.98 -14.38
CA ASP A 270 11.25 37.91 -15.18
C ASP A 270 10.38 38.66 -16.20
N THR A 271 9.47 37.96 -16.89
CA THR A 271 8.51 38.60 -17.80
C THR A 271 7.63 39.64 -17.09
N TRP A 272 7.13 39.31 -15.91
CA TRP A 272 6.29 40.21 -15.11
C TRP A 272 7.08 41.42 -14.57
N ARG A 273 8.33 41.19 -14.16
CA ARG A 273 9.26 42.22 -13.72
C ARG A 273 9.64 43.17 -14.87
N ASP A 274 9.87 42.64 -16.07
CA ASP A 274 10.20 43.45 -17.25
C ASP A 274 9.02 44.35 -17.66
N GLN A 275 7.79 43.93 -17.35
CA GLN A 275 6.57 44.75 -17.43
C GLN A 275 6.40 45.71 -16.24
N ARG A 276 7.43 45.85 -15.39
CA ARG A 276 7.43 46.66 -14.16
C ARG A 276 6.27 46.35 -13.23
N PHE A 277 5.89 45.08 -13.13
CA PHE A 277 4.78 44.61 -12.29
C PHE A 277 3.42 45.27 -12.58
N ARG A 278 3.21 45.79 -13.81
CA ARG A 278 1.97 46.50 -14.18
C ARG A 278 0.76 45.59 -14.39
N THR A 279 1.00 44.32 -14.68
CA THR A 279 -0.04 43.29 -14.81
C THR A 279 -0.24 42.57 -13.47
N PRO A 280 -1.36 41.87 -13.25
CA PRO A 280 -1.51 41.01 -12.09
C PRO A 280 -0.36 39.99 -11.99
N PRO A 281 0.05 39.58 -10.77
CA PRO A 281 1.09 38.58 -10.59
C PRO A 281 0.81 37.32 -11.41
N PRO A 282 1.79 36.77 -12.15
CA PRO A 282 1.57 35.56 -12.93
C PRO A 282 1.27 34.39 -11.98
N PRO A 283 0.43 33.44 -12.40
CA PRO A 283 0.21 32.24 -11.61
C PRO A 283 1.52 31.46 -11.53
N ARG A 284 1.78 30.86 -10.37
CA ARG A 284 2.91 29.95 -10.18
C ARG A 284 2.76 28.71 -11.07
N ALA A 285 3.89 28.16 -11.52
CA ALA A 285 3.90 27.00 -12.40
C ALA A 285 3.42 25.76 -11.64
N ILE A 286 2.36 25.15 -12.16
CA ILE A 286 1.93 23.80 -11.79
C ILE A 286 2.31 22.89 -12.97
N PRO A 287 3.19 21.90 -12.79
CA PRO A 287 3.51 20.91 -13.81
C PRO A 287 2.27 20.33 -14.52
N ALA A 288 2.37 20.05 -15.82
CA ALA A 288 1.22 19.59 -16.62
C ALA A 288 0.60 18.29 -16.06
N ALA A 289 1.43 17.36 -15.58
CA ALA A 289 0.99 16.11 -14.96
C ALA A 289 0.10 16.32 -13.71
N TRP A 290 0.13 17.51 -13.13
CA TRP A 290 -0.54 17.87 -11.89
C TRP A 290 -1.82 18.66 -12.10
N THR A 291 -2.02 19.22 -13.30
CA THR A 291 -3.23 19.98 -13.66
C THR A 291 -4.53 19.17 -13.57
N GLN A 292 -4.43 17.84 -13.63
CA GLN A 292 -5.57 16.92 -13.54
C GLN A 292 -5.93 16.54 -12.09
N ALA A 293 -5.09 16.89 -11.12
CA ALA A 293 -5.34 16.54 -9.73
C ALA A 293 -6.50 17.37 -9.15
N PRO A 294 -7.40 16.79 -8.34
CA PRO A 294 -8.49 17.54 -7.71
C PRO A 294 -8.02 18.74 -6.89
N TRP A 295 -6.89 18.61 -6.18
CA TRP A 295 -6.30 19.70 -5.38
C TRP A 295 -5.66 20.81 -6.23
N ALA A 296 -5.34 20.58 -7.51
CA ALA A 296 -4.81 21.63 -8.39
C ALA A 296 -5.88 22.69 -8.68
N ARG A 297 -7.14 22.36 -8.35
CA ARG A 297 -8.32 23.21 -8.43
C ARG A 297 -8.68 23.85 -7.08
N ASP A 298 -7.93 23.54 -6.00
CA ASP A 298 -8.14 24.14 -4.68
C ASP A 298 -7.53 25.54 -4.62
N ALA A 299 -8.39 26.55 -4.78
CA ALA A 299 -8.05 27.96 -4.77
C ALA A 299 -7.38 28.44 -3.46
N ASN A 300 -7.58 27.72 -2.35
CA ASN A 300 -7.02 28.08 -1.05
C ASN A 300 -5.56 27.65 -0.89
N ARG A 301 -5.11 26.65 -1.67
CA ARG A 301 -3.72 26.13 -1.67
C ARG A 301 -2.93 26.59 -2.90
N TYR A 302 -3.62 26.76 -4.02
CA TYR A 302 -3.12 27.33 -5.26
C TYR A 302 -4.03 28.48 -5.64
N ALA A 303 -3.59 29.72 -5.50
CA ALA A 303 -4.36 30.81 -6.09
C ALA A 303 -4.21 30.73 -7.63
N PRO A 304 -5.26 30.37 -8.40
CA PRO A 304 -5.22 30.63 -9.84
C PRO A 304 -5.12 32.15 -10.03
N ALA A 305 -4.25 32.61 -10.92
CA ALA A 305 -4.12 34.05 -11.21
C ALA A 305 -5.38 34.66 -11.86
N ALA A 306 -6.40 33.86 -12.18
CA ALA A 306 -7.62 34.34 -12.79
C ALA A 306 -8.82 34.08 -11.87
N ARG A 307 -9.46 35.20 -11.48
CA ARG A 307 -10.64 35.37 -10.60
C ARG A 307 -10.38 35.14 -9.11
N GLY A 308 -9.69 36.09 -8.49
CA GLY A 308 -9.66 36.24 -7.03
C GLY A 308 -8.42 36.94 -6.49
N PHE A 309 -7.28 36.78 -7.18
CA PHE A 309 -6.03 37.48 -6.84
C PHE A 309 -5.65 38.58 -7.85
N ALA A 310 -6.65 39.13 -8.55
CA ALA A 310 -6.61 40.57 -8.79
C ALA A 310 -6.84 41.14 -7.40
N GLY A 311 -5.76 41.34 -6.63
CA GLY A 311 -5.85 41.84 -5.26
C GLY A 311 -6.86 42.96 -5.27
N ASP A 312 -7.97 42.77 -4.54
CA ASP A 312 -8.82 43.89 -4.22
C ASP A 312 -7.86 44.98 -3.78
N ARG A 313 -7.97 46.17 -4.36
CA ARG A 313 -7.09 47.29 -3.98
C ARG A 313 -7.08 47.40 -2.46
N ALA A 314 -8.20 47.07 -1.82
CA ALA A 314 -8.36 46.93 -0.39
C ALA A 314 -7.46 45.87 0.27
N GLU A 315 -7.21 44.70 -0.32
CA GLU A 315 -6.36 43.65 0.26
C GLU A 315 -4.87 43.93 0.07
N GLN A 316 -4.47 44.48 -1.08
CA GLN A 316 -3.13 45.05 -1.26
C GLN A 316 -2.90 46.23 -0.31
N GLN A 317 -3.88 47.13 -0.19
CA GLN A 317 -3.84 48.22 0.78
C GLN A 317 -3.87 47.72 2.22
N ARG A 318 -4.54 46.60 2.53
CA ARG A 318 -4.51 45.96 3.85
C ARG A 318 -3.15 45.37 4.14
N ALA A 319 -2.53 44.66 3.19
CA ALA A 319 -1.16 44.16 3.35
C ALA A 319 -0.17 45.32 3.55
N VAL A 320 -0.26 46.37 2.73
CA VAL A 320 0.53 47.60 2.88
C VAL A 320 0.21 48.33 4.19
N ALA A 321 -1.05 48.36 4.63
CA ALA A 321 -1.45 49.00 5.89
C ALA A 321 -1.02 48.20 7.12
N ILE A 322 -1.07 46.86 7.05
CA ILE A 322 -0.53 45.95 8.07
C ILE A 322 0.98 46.18 8.16
N GLU A 323 1.68 46.27 7.03
CA GLU A 323 3.13 46.51 7.02
C GLU A 323 3.46 47.92 7.50
N ARG A 324 2.72 48.96 7.09
CA ARG A 324 2.89 50.33 7.62
C ARG A 324 2.64 50.40 9.12
N ARG A 325 1.60 49.71 9.63
CA ARG A 325 1.35 49.59 11.07
C ARG A 325 2.47 48.83 11.77
N ARG A 326 3.02 47.79 11.15
CA ARG A 326 4.17 47.04 11.67
C ARG A 326 5.40 47.93 11.76
N VAL A 327 5.77 48.62 10.69
CA VAL A 327 6.89 49.58 10.67
C VAL A 327 6.69 50.68 11.70
N ALA A 328 5.47 51.22 11.83
CA ALA A 328 5.16 52.19 12.87
C ALA A 328 5.28 51.61 14.29
N THR A 329 4.87 50.35 14.51
CA THR A 329 4.98 49.65 15.80
C THR A 329 6.44 49.31 16.14
N LEU A 330 7.24 48.94 15.13
CA LEU A 330 8.67 48.69 15.27
C LEU A 330 9.45 49.98 15.54
N ALA A 331 9.05 51.09 14.90
CA ALA A 331 9.63 52.41 15.14
C ALA A 331 9.22 52.99 16.50
N ALA A 332 8.01 52.68 16.99
CA ALA A 332 7.52 53.09 18.30
C ALA A 332 8.03 52.21 19.45
N ARG A 333 8.71 51.09 19.14
CA ARG A 333 9.30 50.23 20.16
C ARG A 333 10.47 50.98 20.80
N PRO A 334 10.47 51.19 22.14
CA PRO A 334 11.54 51.94 22.79
C PRO A 334 12.87 51.25 22.52
N VAL A 335 13.80 52.01 21.94
CA VAL A 335 15.17 51.58 21.70
C VAL A 335 15.76 51.16 23.04
N ASN A 336 16.43 50.01 23.08
CA ASN A 336 17.05 49.52 24.30
C ASN A 336 18.00 50.62 24.84
N PRO A 337 17.91 51.05 26.11
CA PRO A 337 18.76 52.10 26.67
C PRO A 337 20.26 51.86 26.48
N ARG A 338 20.68 50.60 26.32
CA ARG A 338 22.07 50.24 26.02
C ARG A 338 22.53 50.70 24.64
N ASP A 339 21.64 50.73 23.65
CA ASP A 339 21.96 51.19 22.30
C ASP A 339 22.01 52.72 22.21
N GLU A 340 21.21 53.42 23.03
CA GLU A 340 21.31 54.88 23.21
C GLU A 340 22.62 55.29 23.89
N VAL A 341 23.03 54.57 24.94
CA VAL A 341 24.32 54.80 25.60
C VAL A 341 25.48 54.60 24.63
N ARG A 342 25.39 53.61 23.73
CA ARG A 342 26.41 53.36 22.70
C ARG A 342 26.47 54.47 21.65
N ARG A 343 25.32 54.99 21.20
CA ARG A 343 25.26 56.14 20.27
C ARG A 343 25.75 57.42 20.91
N ALA A 344 25.33 57.71 22.14
CA ALA A 344 25.77 58.88 22.90
C ALA A 344 27.29 58.87 23.17
N ALA A 345 27.91 57.69 23.33
CA ALA A 345 29.36 57.58 23.47
C ALA A 345 30.11 57.98 22.19
N ILE A 346 29.58 57.65 21.01
CA ILE A 346 30.18 57.97 19.71
C ILE A 346 30.09 59.47 19.41
N ASP A 347 28.94 60.10 19.70
CA ASP A 347 28.75 61.54 19.47
C ASP A 347 29.58 62.40 20.43
N ARG A 348 29.76 61.93 21.68
CA ARG A 348 30.61 62.59 22.67
C ARG A 348 32.08 62.57 22.27
N GLN A 349 32.54 61.49 21.63
CA GLN A 349 33.89 61.40 21.07
C GLN A 349 34.13 62.38 19.93
N ARG A 350 33.09 62.68 19.13
CA ARG A 350 33.16 63.59 17.99
C ARG A 350 33.14 65.07 18.41
N ALA A 351 32.39 65.41 19.46
CA ALA A 351 32.34 66.76 20.03
C ALA A 351 33.67 67.18 20.70
N LEU A 352 34.36 66.24 21.35
CA LEU A 352 35.65 66.51 22.01
C LEU A 352 36.77 66.83 21.00
N GLY A 353 36.69 66.29 19.78
CA GLY A 353 37.63 66.61 18.70
C GLY A 353 37.51 68.06 18.20
N GLN A 354 36.28 68.60 18.14
CA GLN A 354 36.04 69.96 17.65
C GLN A 354 36.35 71.05 18.70
N GLN A 355 36.30 70.71 19.99
CA GLN A 355 36.55 71.66 21.07
C GLN A 355 38.03 71.99 21.25
N GLN A 356 38.95 71.07 20.91
CA GLN A 356 40.40 71.31 20.97
C GLN A 356 40.91 72.25 19.86
N GLU A 357 40.21 72.32 18.73
CA GLU A 357 40.61 73.15 17.58
C GLU A 357 40.25 74.63 17.81
N ASN A 358 39.13 74.89 18.50
CA ASN A 358 38.64 76.26 18.76
C ASN A 358 39.38 76.98 19.90
N LEU A 359 40.09 76.26 20.79
CA LEU A 359 40.84 76.86 21.90
C LEU A 359 42.21 77.46 21.49
N ARG A 360 42.65 77.25 20.24
CA ARG A 360 43.93 77.77 19.74
C ARG A 360 43.89 79.21 19.21
N LEU A 361 42.70 79.81 19.02
CA LEU A 361 42.55 81.03 18.21
C LEU A 361 42.10 82.30 18.95
N ALA A 362 42.01 82.32 20.28
CA ALA A 362 41.54 83.51 20.99
C ALA A 362 42.40 83.86 22.22
N GLY A 363 43.33 84.80 22.06
CA GLY A 363 44.00 85.41 23.20
C GLY A 363 45.07 86.44 22.87
N ARG A 364 44.70 87.73 22.87
CA ARG A 364 45.53 88.83 23.38
C ARG A 364 44.72 90.11 23.54
N GLY A 365 44.72 90.62 24.77
CA GLY A 365 43.81 91.64 25.29
C GLY A 365 44.37 93.06 25.34
N ASN A 366 43.43 93.97 25.61
CA ASN A 366 43.55 95.43 25.71
C ASN A 366 43.99 95.86 27.11
N ALA A 367 45.11 96.57 27.23
CA ALA A 367 45.45 97.37 28.43
C ALA A 367 46.27 98.65 28.15
N ASP A 368 46.67 98.93 26.90
CA ASP A 368 47.51 100.10 26.54
C ASP A 368 46.74 101.28 25.92
N GLN A 369 45.40 101.30 26.05
CA GLN A 369 44.56 102.13 25.20
C GLN A 369 44.58 103.62 25.56
N GLN A 370 44.95 103.98 26.79
CA GLN A 370 44.91 105.37 27.28
C GLN A 370 46.26 106.10 27.22
N ARG A 371 47.41 105.42 27.30
CA ARG A 371 48.72 106.06 27.03
C ARG A 371 48.96 106.29 25.53
N LEU A 372 48.30 105.51 24.67
CA LEU A 372 48.37 105.64 23.22
C LEU A 372 47.73 106.92 22.66
N GLN A 373 46.85 107.62 23.37
CA GLN A 373 46.14 108.78 22.81
C GLN A 373 47.03 110.04 22.71
N ALA A 374 47.95 110.22 23.65
CA ALA A 374 48.86 111.37 23.64
C ALA A 374 50.05 111.18 22.66
N GLN A 375 50.58 109.96 22.52
CA GLN A 375 51.57 109.63 21.49
C GLN A 375 50.96 109.65 20.08
N ARG A 376 49.68 109.30 19.92
CA ARG A 376 48.98 109.25 18.62
C ARG A 376 49.01 110.56 17.85
N GLN A 377 49.01 111.73 18.50
CA GLN A 377 48.98 113.00 17.77
C GLN A 377 50.35 113.38 17.17
N ALA A 378 51.44 113.18 17.91
CA ALA A 378 52.80 113.36 17.39
C ALA A 378 53.20 112.26 16.39
N GLU A 379 52.70 111.05 16.62
CA GLU A 379 52.92 109.90 15.75
C GLU A 379 52.07 109.98 14.47
N MET A 380 50.90 110.63 14.46
CA MET A 380 50.07 110.80 13.24
C MET A 380 50.81 111.59 12.13
N ALA A 381 51.63 112.57 12.48
CA ALA A 381 52.40 113.34 11.50
C ALA A 381 53.55 112.52 10.89
N ARG A 382 54.30 111.75 11.70
CA ARG A 382 55.30 110.79 11.19
C ARG A 382 54.65 109.61 10.46
N ARG A 383 53.50 109.13 10.94
CA ARG A 383 52.68 108.09 10.33
C ARG A 383 52.05 108.52 9.02
N GLN A 384 51.86 109.81 8.72
CA GLN A 384 51.39 110.20 7.39
C GLN A 384 52.50 110.04 6.34
N GLY A 385 53.74 110.43 6.66
CA GLY A 385 54.92 110.17 5.83
C GLY A 385 55.30 108.68 5.75
N GLU A 386 55.23 107.97 6.88
CA GLU A 386 55.44 106.52 6.93
C GLU A 386 54.27 105.74 6.32
N ARG A 387 53.01 106.20 6.41
CA ARG A 387 51.88 105.59 5.68
C ARG A 387 52.04 105.77 4.18
N ALA A 388 52.51 106.90 3.69
CA ALA A 388 52.78 107.03 2.26
C ALA A 388 53.84 106.01 1.80
N ARG A 389 54.90 105.79 2.60
CA ARG A 389 55.93 104.76 2.32
C ARG A 389 55.44 103.33 2.57
N GLN A 390 54.58 103.09 3.56
CA GLN A 390 53.99 101.79 3.89
C GLN A 390 52.86 101.41 2.94
N VAL A 391 52.13 102.39 2.39
CA VAL A 391 51.15 102.17 1.31
C VAL A 391 51.91 101.89 0.02
N ALA A 392 52.99 102.62 -0.30
CA ALA A 392 53.83 102.28 -1.45
C ALA A 392 54.53 100.91 -1.30
N ALA A 393 55.03 100.58 -0.11
CA ALA A 393 55.62 99.26 0.19
C ALA A 393 54.55 98.15 0.28
N GLY A 394 53.34 98.49 0.73
CA GLY A 394 52.18 97.61 0.78
C GLY A 394 51.66 97.29 -0.61
N ASP A 395 51.56 98.30 -1.48
CA ASP A 395 51.21 98.14 -2.89
C ASP A 395 52.27 97.33 -3.63
N ALA A 396 53.56 97.54 -3.33
CA ALA A 396 54.65 96.73 -3.88
C ALA A 396 54.59 95.27 -3.37
N ALA A 397 54.34 95.05 -2.08
CA ALA A 397 54.19 93.72 -1.49
C ALA A 397 52.92 93.02 -2.00
N GLN A 398 51.83 93.75 -2.22
CA GLN A 398 50.59 93.23 -2.76
C GLN A 398 50.76 92.86 -4.25
N ARG A 399 51.49 93.67 -5.04
CA ARG A 399 51.87 93.30 -6.41
C ARG A 399 52.77 92.06 -6.44
N ASP A 400 53.73 91.94 -5.52
CA ASP A 400 54.56 90.73 -5.43
C ASP A 400 53.76 89.49 -5.00
N GLN A 401 52.83 89.65 -4.05
CA GLN A 401 51.90 88.58 -3.66
C GLN A 401 50.97 88.17 -4.81
N GLN A 402 50.44 89.13 -5.57
CA GLN A 402 49.62 88.87 -6.75
C GLN A 402 50.43 88.18 -7.85
N ALA A 403 51.69 88.59 -8.08
CA ALA A 403 52.60 87.95 -9.02
C ALA A 403 52.92 86.50 -8.60
N ARG A 404 53.18 86.25 -7.32
CA ARG A 404 53.40 84.89 -6.79
C ARG A 404 52.13 84.03 -6.87
N ALA A 405 50.96 84.61 -6.60
CA ALA A 405 49.68 83.92 -6.74
C ALA A 405 49.40 83.55 -8.21
N ALA A 406 49.66 84.47 -9.14
CA ALA A 406 49.55 84.22 -10.58
C ALA A 406 50.53 83.14 -11.04
N ALA A 407 51.79 83.18 -10.57
CA ALA A 407 52.79 82.16 -10.87
C ALA A 407 52.41 80.78 -10.32
N MET A 408 51.84 80.72 -9.10
CA MET A 408 51.31 79.48 -8.54
C MET A 408 50.11 78.95 -9.32
N GLN A 409 49.20 79.82 -9.77
CA GLN A 409 48.07 79.43 -10.61
C GLN A 409 48.54 78.88 -11.96
N GLN A 410 49.53 79.52 -12.60
CA GLN A 410 50.15 79.01 -13.83
C GLN A 410 50.81 77.65 -13.60
N ARG A 411 51.56 77.48 -12.51
CA ARG A 411 52.18 76.19 -12.18
C ARG A 411 51.15 75.09 -11.92
N ARG A 412 50.04 75.42 -11.25
CA ARG A 412 48.93 74.50 -11.04
C ARG A 412 48.24 74.13 -12.36
N ALA A 413 47.99 75.10 -13.24
CA ALA A 413 47.42 74.84 -14.56
C ALA A 413 48.32 73.93 -15.40
N THR A 414 49.65 74.11 -15.33
CA THR A 414 50.62 73.22 -16.00
C THR A 414 50.57 71.80 -15.43
N LEU A 415 50.59 71.66 -14.10
CA LEU A 415 50.49 70.34 -13.45
C LEU A 415 49.16 69.64 -13.75
N GLU A 416 48.06 70.38 -13.87
CA GLU A 416 46.76 69.84 -14.26
C GLU A 416 46.73 69.39 -15.73
N ARG A 417 47.41 70.12 -16.64
CA ARG A 417 47.63 69.67 -18.02
C ARG A 417 48.49 68.40 -18.09
N ASP A 418 49.59 68.35 -17.33
CA ASP A 418 50.46 67.17 -17.32
C ASP A 418 49.74 65.95 -16.76
N ARG A 419 48.96 66.12 -15.67
CA ARG A 419 48.11 65.05 -15.12
C ARG A 419 47.04 64.60 -16.10
N SER A 420 46.40 65.50 -16.84
CA SER A 420 45.38 65.12 -17.81
C SER A 420 45.98 64.35 -19.00
N VAL A 421 47.18 64.74 -19.46
CA VAL A 421 47.94 64.00 -20.49
C VAL A 421 48.33 62.62 -19.99
N GLN A 422 48.85 62.50 -18.76
CA GLN A 422 49.19 61.20 -18.16
C GLN A 422 47.95 60.31 -17.98
N ALA A 423 46.83 60.87 -17.52
CA ALA A 423 45.57 60.15 -17.38
C ALA A 423 45.04 59.65 -18.74
N ALA A 424 45.13 60.48 -19.78
CA ALA A 424 44.77 60.09 -21.15
C ALA A 424 45.67 58.97 -21.69
N GLN A 425 46.98 59.02 -21.42
CA GLN A 425 47.92 57.96 -21.79
C GLN A 425 47.64 56.65 -21.04
N GLN A 426 47.32 56.73 -19.75
CA GLN A 426 46.95 55.56 -18.95
C GLN A 426 45.63 54.95 -19.44
N ALA A 427 44.62 55.76 -19.74
CA ALA A 427 43.36 55.31 -20.31
C ALA A 427 43.57 54.58 -21.65
N ARG A 428 44.44 55.09 -22.54
CA ARG A 428 44.80 54.42 -23.79
C ARG A 428 45.49 53.07 -23.57
N ARG A 429 46.36 52.96 -22.56
CA ARG A 429 47.02 51.68 -22.21
C ARG A 429 46.01 50.64 -21.70
N ILE A 430 45.10 51.05 -20.82
CA ILE A 430 44.03 50.18 -20.31
C ILE A 430 43.12 49.73 -21.46
N GLN A 431 42.73 50.64 -22.35
CA GLN A 431 41.93 50.30 -23.52
C GLN A 431 42.65 49.28 -24.43
N ALA A 432 43.94 49.49 -24.72
CA ALA A 432 44.71 48.56 -25.52
C ALA A 432 44.85 47.16 -24.86
N GLN A 433 44.99 47.09 -23.54
CA GLN A 433 45.00 45.83 -22.79
C GLN A 433 43.64 45.13 -22.86
N ASN A 434 42.54 45.86 -22.71
CA ASN A 434 41.20 45.33 -22.83
C ASN A 434 40.94 44.79 -24.25
N ASP A 435 41.37 45.51 -25.28
CA ASP A 435 41.23 45.08 -26.68
C ASP A 435 42.06 43.81 -26.96
N GLN A 436 43.25 43.68 -26.36
CA GLN A 436 44.05 42.45 -26.45
C GLN A 436 43.36 41.26 -25.75
N GLN A 437 42.82 41.47 -24.55
CA GLN A 437 42.06 40.43 -23.84
C GLN A 437 40.81 40.01 -24.63
N ALA A 438 40.08 40.97 -25.22
CA ALA A 438 38.92 40.70 -26.06
C ALA A 438 39.29 39.83 -27.28
N ARG A 439 40.44 40.08 -27.92
CA ARG A 439 40.94 39.25 -29.03
C ARG A 439 41.27 37.83 -28.58
N VAL A 440 41.90 37.64 -27.43
CA VAL A 440 42.18 36.30 -26.87
C VAL A 440 40.89 35.54 -26.58
N VAL A 441 39.89 36.20 -26.01
CA VAL A 441 38.56 35.62 -25.77
C VAL A 441 37.88 35.22 -27.08
N GLN A 442 37.90 36.09 -28.10
CA GLN A 442 37.33 35.77 -29.41
C GLN A 442 38.03 34.58 -30.08
N VAL A 443 39.36 34.49 -30.01
CA VAL A 443 40.10 33.35 -30.55
C VAL A 443 39.74 32.06 -29.82
N ARG A 444 39.66 32.09 -28.48
CA ARG A 444 39.23 30.93 -27.67
C ARG A 444 37.80 30.52 -28.00
N GLN A 445 36.87 31.47 -28.15
CA GLN A 445 35.49 31.19 -28.55
C GLN A 445 35.41 30.55 -29.95
N ARG A 446 36.19 31.05 -30.93
CA ARG A 446 36.26 30.43 -32.27
C ARG A 446 36.81 29.01 -32.22
N GLN A 447 37.85 28.75 -31.41
CA GLN A 447 38.37 27.40 -31.21
C GLN A 447 37.33 26.48 -30.57
N GLN A 448 36.60 26.96 -29.56
CA GLN A 448 35.55 26.19 -28.90
C GLN A 448 34.39 25.87 -29.84
N ALA A 449 33.97 26.84 -30.67
CA ALA A 449 32.96 26.62 -31.70
C ALA A 449 33.40 25.58 -32.74
N GLN A 450 34.68 25.59 -33.15
CA GLN A 450 35.23 24.58 -34.05
C GLN A 450 35.26 23.18 -33.42
N LEU A 451 35.60 23.07 -32.12
CA LEU A 451 35.55 21.80 -31.40
C LEU A 451 34.12 21.27 -31.27
N GLN A 452 33.15 22.14 -30.98
CA GLN A 452 31.73 21.79 -30.93
C GLN A 452 31.22 21.35 -32.30
N ALA A 453 31.60 22.04 -33.39
CA ALA A 453 31.23 21.63 -34.75
C ALA A 453 31.81 20.25 -35.12
N ARG A 454 33.06 19.96 -34.74
CA ARG A 454 33.68 18.64 -34.93
C ARG A 454 32.99 17.54 -34.10
N ALA A 455 32.61 17.85 -32.86
CA ALA A 455 31.87 16.92 -32.00
C ALA A 455 30.46 16.63 -32.55
N ALA A 456 29.77 17.65 -33.05
CA ALA A 456 28.46 17.50 -33.70
C ALA A 456 28.55 16.63 -34.96
N GLN A 457 29.58 16.82 -35.80
CA GLN A 457 29.83 15.98 -36.98
C GLN A 457 30.08 14.51 -36.61
N ARG A 458 30.89 14.25 -35.58
CA ARG A 458 31.12 12.87 -35.09
C ARG A 458 29.81 12.22 -34.62
N THR A 459 29.01 12.97 -33.88
CA THR A 459 27.70 12.51 -33.39
C THR A 459 26.75 12.19 -34.56
N GLN A 460 26.71 13.03 -35.60
CA GLN A 460 25.88 12.76 -36.78
C GLN A 460 26.32 11.51 -37.56
N VAL A 461 27.63 11.29 -37.71
CA VAL A 461 28.17 10.08 -38.35
C VAL A 461 27.82 8.83 -37.54
N GLU A 462 27.91 8.92 -36.21
CA GLU A 462 27.56 7.81 -35.32
C GLU A 462 26.05 7.53 -35.32
N GLN A 463 25.21 8.57 -35.30
CA GLN A 463 23.76 8.42 -35.45
C GLN A 463 23.37 7.80 -36.80
N ARG A 464 24.05 8.16 -37.90
CA ARG A 464 23.84 7.49 -39.21
C ARG A 464 24.24 6.03 -39.18
N ARG A 465 25.39 5.68 -38.56
CA ARG A 465 25.81 4.28 -38.37
C ARG A 465 24.81 3.49 -37.52
N GLN A 466 24.35 4.06 -36.41
CA GLN A 466 23.33 3.43 -35.56
C GLN A 466 21.98 3.29 -36.29
N GLY A 467 21.59 4.27 -37.11
CA GLY A 467 20.42 4.19 -37.97
C GLY A 467 20.50 3.07 -39.00
N GLN A 468 21.66 2.91 -39.65
CA GLN A 468 21.92 1.82 -40.61
C GLN A 468 21.94 0.45 -39.91
N ALA A 469 22.54 0.34 -38.73
CA ALA A 469 22.53 -0.90 -37.94
C ALA A 469 21.11 -1.29 -37.51
N ARG A 470 20.30 -0.34 -37.02
CA ARG A 470 18.89 -0.57 -36.67
C ARG A 470 18.03 -0.96 -37.87
N ALA A 471 18.28 -0.37 -39.04
CA ALA A 471 17.60 -0.74 -40.27
C ALA A 471 17.92 -2.19 -40.69
N ALA A 472 19.19 -2.60 -40.58
CA ALA A 472 19.62 -3.97 -40.84
C ALA A 472 19.01 -4.97 -39.85
N GLU A 473 18.99 -4.65 -38.55
CA GLU A 473 18.34 -5.48 -37.52
C GLU A 473 16.82 -5.59 -37.74
N ALA A 474 16.16 -4.49 -38.15
CA ALA A 474 14.74 -4.50 -38.47
C ALA A 474 14.43 -5.40 -39.68
N GLN A 475 15.29 -5.40 -40.70
CA GLN A 475 15.16 -6.33 -41.83
C GLN A 475 15.36 -7.79 -41.39
N GLN A 476 16.35 -8.09 -40.56
CA GLN A 476 16.55 -9.44 -40.02
C GLN A 476 15.37 -9.90 -39.16
N ARG A 477 14.80 -9.02 -38.32
CA ARG A 477 13.58 -9.32 -37.55
C ARG A 477 12.40 -9.62 -38.45
N ARG A 478 12.20 -8.86 -39.53
CA ARG A 478 11.14 -9.14 -40.52
C ARG A 478 11.30 -10.51 -41.16
N GLN A 479 12.53 -10.90 -41.52
CA GLN A 479 12.81 -12.22 -42.08
C GLN A 479 12.53 -13.35 -41.07
N ARG A 480 12.93 -13.20 -39.80
CA ARG A 480 12.64 -14.19 -38.75
C ARG A 480 11.15 -14.31 -38.45
N LEU A 481 10.42 -13.19 -38.44
CA LEU A 481 8.97 -13.20 -38.26
C LEU A 481 8.26 -13.87 -39.44
N ALA A 482 8.71 -13.63 -40.68
CA ALA A 482 8.18 -14.32 -41.85
C ALA A 482 8.44 -15.84 -41.80
N GLN A 483 9.64 -16.27 -41.40
CA GLN A 483 9.96 -17.69 -41.20
C GLN A 483 9.10 -18.32 -40.09
N THR A 484 8.90 -17.60 -38.99
CA THR A 484 8.07 -18.06 -37.86
C THR A 484 6.60 -18.19 -38.26
N GLN A 485 6.07 -17.23 -39.02
CA GLN A 485 4.70 -17.32 -39.55
C GLN A 485 4.53 -18.51 -40.49
N THR A 486 5.51 -18.82 -41.33
CA THR A 486 5.47 -20.00 -42.20
C THR A 486 5.46 -21.30 -41.39
N GLN A 487 6.30 -21.42 -40.36
CA GLN A 487 6.27 -22.57 -39.45
C GLN A 487 4.94 -22.70 -38.70
N GLN A 488 4.37 -21.58 -38.22
CA GLN A 488 3.07 -21.60 -37.55
C GLN A 488 1.93 -22.02 -38.48
N ARG A 489 1.94 -21.62 -39.77
CA ARG A 489 0.96 -22.09 -40.75
C ARG A 489 1.09 -23.59 -41.01
N GLN A 490 2.32 -24.10 -41.16
CA GLN A 490 2.56 -25.54 -41.35
C GLN A 490 2.12 -26.36 -40.13
N GLN A 491 2.42 -25.88 -38.91
CA GLN A 491 1.94 -26.52 -37.68
C GLN A 491 0.40 -26.44 -37.55
N GLY A 492 -0.21 -25.32 -37.93
CA GLY A 492 -1.67 -25.16 -37.97
C GLY A 492 -2.34 -26.16 -38.92
N GLN A 493 -1.78 -26.34 -40.12
CA GLN A 493 -2.25 -27.32 -41.11
C GLN A 493 -2.10 -28.76 -40.60
N ALA A 494 -0.97 -29.08 -39.97
CA ALA A 494 -0.76 -30.41 -39.37
C ALA A 494 -1.76 -30.70 -38.23
N ARG A 495 -2.03 -29.71 -37.37
CA ARG A 495 -3.03 -29.84 -36.29
C ARG A 495 -4.46 -29.97 -36.82
N ALA A 496 -4.80 -29.23 -37.87
CA ALA A 496 -6.10 -29.33 -38.53
C ALA A 496 -6.32 -30.72 -39.16
N ALA A 497 -5.30 -31.27 -39.85
CA ALA A 497 -5.35 -32.63 -40.38
C ALA A 497 -5.52 -33.68 -39.26
N GLN A 498 -4.79 -33.53 -38.15
CA GLN A 498 -4.91 -34.42 -36.99
C GLN A 498 -6.28 -34.31 -36.28
N ALA A 499 -6.89 -33.13 -36.29
CA ALA A 499 -8.23 -32.91 -35.76
C ALA A 499 -9.30 -33.58 -36.63
N GLN A 500 -9.20 -33.45 -37.96
CA GLN A 500 -10.08 -34.13 -38.91
C GLN A 500 -9.97 -35.65 -38.78
N GLN A 501 -8.75 -36.18 -38.61
CA GLN A 501 -8.53 -37.61 -38.41
C GLN A 501 -9.14 -38.13 -37.10
N ARG A 502 -9.04 -37.35 -36.00
CA ARG A 502 -9.72 -37.66 -34.74
C ARG A 502 -11.24 -37.61 -34.87
N GLN A 503 -11.77 -36.64 -35.62
CA GLN A 503 -13.20 -36.51 -35.85
C GLN A 503 -13.76 -37.69 -36.65
N ALA A 504 -13.03 -38.17 -37.66
CA ALA A 504 -13.36 -39.39 -38.39
C ALA A 504 -13.34 -40.63 -37.47
N GLN A 505 -12.35 -40.76 -36.58
CA GLN A 505 -12.30 -41.85 -35.60
C GLN A 505 -13.46 -41.80 -34.58
N ILE A 506 -13.86 -40.60 -34.14
CA ILE A 506 -15.02 -40.42 -33.25
C ILE A 506 -16.31 -40.83 -33.96
N GLN A 507 -16.49 -40.46 -35.23
CA GLN A 507 -17.64 -40.89 -36.04
C GLN A 507 -17.67 -42.41 -36.22
N GLN A 508 -16.53 -43.04 -36.51
CA GLN A 508 -16.43 -44.50 -36.61
C GLN A 508 -16.77 -45.20 -35.29
N ARG A 509 -16.29 -44.67 -34.16
CA ARG A 509 -16.62 -45.20 -32.82
C ARG A 509 -18.09 -45.01 -32.47
N ALA A 510 -18.70 -43.89 -32.88
CA ALA A 510 -20.12 -43.64 -32.68
C ALA A 510 -20.99 -44.62 -33.46
N VAL A 511 -20.62 -44.92 -34.72
CA VAL A 511 -21.30 -45.94 -35.54
C VAL A 511 -21.14 -47.34 -34.92
N GLN A 512 -19.93 -47.70 -34.47
CA GLN A 512 -19.72 -48.98 -33.78
C GLN A 512 -20.47 -49.06 -32.44
N ALA A 513 -20.57 -47.97 -31.70
CA ALA A 513 -21.33 -47.90 -30.46
C ALA A 513 -22.84 -48.04 -30.72
N GLN A 514 -23.37 -47.42 -31.77
CA GLN A 514 -24.76 -47.60 -32.19
C GLN A 514 -25.03 -49.04 -32.63
N GLN A 515 -24.11 -49.68 -33.35
CA GLN A 515 -24.22 -51.10 -33.71
C GLN A 515 -24.20 -52.01 -32.47
N ARG A 516 -23.37 -51.71 -31.47
CA ARG A 516 -23.36 -52.45 -30.19
C ARG A 516 -24.63 -52.24 -29.38
N LEU A 517 -25.17 -51.02 -29.37
CA LEU A 517 -26.45 -50.73 -28.70
C LEU A 517 -27.63 -51.40 -29.41
N ALA A 518 -27.61 -51.47 -30.75
CA ALA A 518 -28.59 -52.22 -31.53
C ALA A 518 -28.50 -53.73 -31.26
N ALA A 519 -27.28 -54.30 -31.22
CA ALA A 519 -27.04 -55.70 -30.87
C ALA A 519 -27.44 -56.01 -29.41
N GLN A 520 -27.18 -55.11 -28.47
CA GLN A 520 -27.64 -55.23 -27.08
C GLN A 520 -29.17 -55.08 -26.96
N GLY A 521 -29.79 -54.23 -27.79
CA GLY A 521 -31.24 -54.11 -27.91
C GLY A 521 -31.88 -55.41 -28.39
N GLN A 522 -31.29 -56.04 -29.42
CA GLN A 522 -31.73 -57.35 -29.92
C GLN A 522 -31.51 -58.46 -28.89
N ALA A 523 -30.37 -58.46 -28.18
CA ALA A 523 -30.11 -59.42 -27.10
C ALA A 523 -31.09 -59.25 -25.92
N ARG A 524 -31.42 -58.01 -25.53
CA ARG A 524 -32.42 -57.72 -24.49
C ARG A 524 -33.83 -58.05 -24.94
N ALA A 525 -34.17 -57.84 -26.21
CA ALA A 525 -35.46 -58.25 -26.78
C ALA A 525 -35.60 -59.79 -26.81
N ALA A 526 -34.54 -60.50 -27.19
CA ALA A 526 -34.50 -61.97 -27.13
C ALA A 526 -34.58 -62.49 -25.68
N GLN A 527 -33.92 -61.81 -24.74
CA GLN A 527 -33.97 -62.15 -23.32
C GLN A 527 -35.32 -61.80 -22.68
N ALA A 528 -35.99 -60.73 -23.14
CA ALA A 528 -37.35 -60.38 -22.76
C ALA A 528 -38.38 -61.36 -23.33
N GLN A 529 -38.22 -61.83 -24.57
CA GLN A 529 -39.02 -62.91 -25.14
C GLN A 529 -38.79 -64.23 -24.41
N GLN A 530 -37.54 -64.56 -24.03
CA GLN A 530 -37.26 -65.72 -23.17
C GLN A 530 -37.89 -65.58 -21.78
N ARG A 531 -37.89 -64.37 -21.19
CA ARG A 531 -38.56 -64.12 -19.90
C ARG A 531 -40.08 -64.20 -20.03
N GLN A 532 -40.67 -63.71 -21.12
CA GLN A 532 -42.10 -63.88 -21.38
C GLN A 532 -42.44 -65.36 -21.59
N GLN A 533 -41.66 -66.10 -22.37
CA GLN A 533 -41.85 -67.55 -22.52
C GLN A 533 -41.63 -68.31 -21.21
N ALA A 534 -40.67 -67.91 -20.38
CA ALA A 534 -40.44 -68.48 -19.06
C ALA A 534 -41.55 -68.11 -18.06
N GLN A 535 -42.12 -66.90 -18.15
CA GLN A 535 -43.26 -66.48 -17.34
C GLN A 535 -44.54 -67.17 -17.78
N THR A 536 -44.77 -67.38 -19.07
CA THR A 536 -45.89 -68.19 -19.58
C THR A 536 -45.74 -69.65 -19.19
N ARG A 537 -44.52 -70.20 -19.25
CA ARG A 537 -44.22 -71.57 -18.77
C ARG A 537 -44.34 -71.66 -17.25
N ALA A 538 -43.93 -70.64 -16.50
CA ALA A 538 -44.09 -70.58 -15.06
C ALA A 538 -45.56 -70.46 -14.67
N MET A 539 -46.34 -69.64 -15.38
CA MET A 539 -47.79 -69.50 -15.18
C MET A 539 -48.55 -70.79 -15.55
N GLN A 540 -48.18 -71.46 -16.64
CA GLN A 540 -48.70 -72.77 -16.99
C GLN A 540 -48.24 -73.87 -16.01
N ALA A 541 -47.01 -73.78 -15.49
CA ALA A 541 -46.53 -74.67 -14.43
C ALA A 541 -47.25 -74.40 -13.10
N GLN A 542 -47.59 -73.15 -12.80
CA GLN A 542 -48.32 -72.73 -11.60
C GLN A 542 -49.80 -73.10 -11.71
N GLN A 543 -50.41 -73.03 -12.92
CA GLN A 543 -51.74 -73.59 -13.19
C GLN A 543 -51.73 -75.12 -13.15
N ARG A 544 -50.67 -75.79 -13.65
CA ARG A 544 -50.49 -77.24 -13.48
C ARG A 544 -50.24 -77.60 -12.01
N GLN A 545 -49.55 -76.79 -11.23
CA GLN A 545 -49.33 -76.99 -9.80
C GLN A 545 -50.57 -76.64 -8.97
N ALA A 546 -51.44 -75.74 -9.43
CA ALA A 546 -52.74 -75.46 -8.85
C ALA A 546 -53.74 -76.59 -9.17
N ALA A 547 -53.74 -77.11 -10.40
CA ALA A 547 -54.52 -78.28 -10.80
C ALA A 547 -53.99 -79.58 -10.15
N GLN A 548 -52.66 -79.73 -10.01
CA GLN A 548 -52.04 -80.82 -9.23
C GLN A 548 -52.19 -80.60 -7.74
N GLY A 549 -52.32 -79.36 -7.27
CA GLY A 549 -52.59 -79.00 -5.87
C GLY A 549 -54.03 -79.30 -5.50
N GLN A 550 -54.99 -79.06 -6.40
CA GLN A 550 -56.38 -79.47 -6.27
C GLN A 550 -56.54 -80.99 -6.43
N ALA A 551 -55.79 -81.64 -7.34
CA ALA A 551 -55.75 -83.09 -7.45
C ALA A 551 -55.05 -83.75 -6.23
N ARG A 552 -53.99 -83.15 -5.67
CA ARG A 552 -53.31 -83.60 -4.45
C ARG A 552 -54.09 -83.25 -3.19
N ALA A 553 -54.90 -82.20 -3.17
CA ALA A 553 -55.81 -81.89 -2.07
C ALA A 553 -57.03 -82.80 -2.09
N ALA A 554 -57.57 -83.12 -3.28
CA ALA A 554 -58.58 -84.16 -3.45
C ALA A 554 -58.01 -85.56 -3.10
N GLN A 555 -56.78 -85.87 -3.51
CA GLN A 555 -56.10 -87.13 -3.20
C GLN A 555 -55.56 -87.17 -1.76
N ALA A 556 -55.31 -86.03 -1.10
CA ALA A 556 -54.98 -85.91 0.32
C ALA A 556 -56.23 -85.97 1.19
N GLN A 557 -57.37 -85.43 0.76
CA GLN A 557 -58.67 -85.71 1.39
C GLN A 557 -59.07 -87.17 1.18
N GLN A 558 -58.80 -87.76 0.02
CA GLN A 558 -59.04 -89.18 -0.24
C GLN A 558 -58.05 -90.08 0.53
N ARG A 559 -56.79 -89.63 0.75
CA ARG A 559 -55.82 -90.29 1.65
C ARG A 559 -56.13 -90.06 3.11
N GLN A 560 -56.69 -88.92 3.52
CA GLN A 560 -57.16 -88.69 4.90
C GLN A 560 -58.44 -89.47 5.16
N GLN A 561 -59.34 -89.64 4.18
CA GLN A 561 -60.48 -90.54 4.26
C GLN A 561 -60.05 -92.01 4.18
N ALA A 562 -59.03 -92.36 3.40
CA ALA A 562 -58.45 -93.71 3.37
C ALA A 562 -57.58 -94.01 4.60
N GLN A 563 -56.94 -93.02 5.22
CA GLN A 563 -56.20 -93.13 6.48
C GLN A 563 -57.15 -93.09 7.67
N ALA A 564 -58.28 -92.37 7.61
CA ALA A 564 -59.36 -92.47 8.59
C ALA A 564 -60.08 -93.81 8.47
N ARG A 565 -60.28 -94.34 7.25
CA ARG A 565 -60.79 -95.71 7.01
C ARG A 565 -59.76 -96.78 7.35
N ALA A 566 -58.45 -96.54 7.16
CA ALA A 566 -57.39 -97.45 7.57
C ALA A 566 -57.18 -97.41 9.08
N MET A 567 -57.31 -96.26 9.74
CA MET A 567 -57.25 -96.11 11.19
C MET A 567 -58.53 -96.62 11.85
N GLN A 568 -59.71 -96.50 11.22
CA GLN A 568 -60.92 -97.23 11.60
C GLN A 568 -60.84 -98.73 11.28
N ALA A 569 -60.15 -99.15 10.21
CA ALA A 569 -59.90 -100.56 9.92
C ALA A 569 -58.85 -101.17 10.86
N GLN A 570 -57.88 -100.38 11.32
CA GLN A 570 -56.84 -100.75 12.26
C GLN A 570 -57.35 -100.67 13.71
N GLN A 571 -58.29 -99.77 14.02
CA GLN A 571 -59.11 -99.81 15.24
C GLN A 571 -60.16 -100.92 15.18
N ARG A 572 -60.71 -101.29 14.01
CA ARG A 572 -61.54 -102.50 13.85
C ARG A 572 -60.70 -103.77 13.88
N GLN A 573 -59.44 -103.76 13.48
CA GLN A 573 -58.51 -104.90 13.60
C GLN A 573 -57.89 -104.98 15.01
N ALA A 574 -57.74 -103.86 15.72
CA ALA A 574 -57.38 -103.83 17.14
C ALA A 574 -58.58 -104.17 18.02
N ALA A 575 -59.80 -103.76 17.66
CA ALA A 575 -61.04 -104.20 18.30
C ALA A 575 -61.43 -105.64 17.91
N GLN A 576 -61.09 -106.12 16.70
CA GLN A 576 -61.19 -107.54 16.33
C GLN A 576 -60.03 -108.36 16.91
N GLY A 577 -58.87 -107.76 17.18
CA GLY A 577 -57.75 -108.38 17.90
C GLY A 577 -58.04 -108.50 19.40
N GLN A 578 -58.67 -107.49 19.99
CA GLN A 578 -59.19 -107.52 21.36
C GLN A 578 -60.48 -108.35 21.48
N ALA A 579 -61.33 -108.42 20.45
CA ALA A 579 -62.46 -109.35 20.40
C ALA A 579 -62.03 -110.79 20.07
N ARG A 580 -60.90 -111.02 19.37
CA ARG A 580 -60.29 -112.35 19.17
C ARG A 580 -59.43 -112.77 20.37
N ALA A 581 -58.82 -111.85 21.11
CA ALA A 581 -58.17 -112.12 22.39
C ALA A 581 -59.22 -112.36 23.50
N ALA A 582 -60.32 -111.61 23.50
CA ALA A 582 -61.49 -111.88 24.34
C ALA A 582 -62.22 -113.15 23.90
N GLN A 583 -62.36 -113.47 22.60
CA GLN A 583 -62.86 -114.77 22.14
C GLN A 583 -61.85 -115.91 22.37
N ALA A 584 -60.54 -115.67 22.42
CA ALA A 584 -59.54 -116.68 22.74
C ALA A 584 -59.49 -116.95 24.25
N GLN A 585 -59.65 -115.91 25.08
CA GLN A 585 -59.87 -116.06 26.53
C GLN A 585 -61.25 -116.64 26.83
N GLN A 586 -62.29 -116.32 26.07
CA GLN A 586 -63.62 -116.92 26.18
C GLN A 586 -63.65 -118.34 25.59
N ARG A 587 -62.79 -118.68 24.60
CA ARG A 587 -62.57 -120.07 24.14
C ARG A 587 -61.69 -120.85 25.10
N GLN A 588 -60.75 -120.24 25.80
CA GLN A 588 -60.01 -120.87 26.91
C GLN A 588 -60.92 -121.06 28.12
N GLN A 589 -61.76 -120.09 28.48
CA GLN A 589 -62.78 -120.23 29.52
C GLN A 589 -63.91 -121.18 29.09
N ALA A 590 -64.26 -121.25 27.80
CA ALA A 590 -65.18 -122.26 27.26
C ALA A 590 -64.52 -123.62 27.06
N GLN A 591 -63.20 -123.73 26.92
CA GLN A 591 -62.45 -125.00 26.94
C GLN A 591 -62.24 -125.49 28.37
N VAL A 592 -62.04 -124.60 29.34
CA VAL A 592 -62.02 -124.92 30.77
C VAL A 592 -63.45 -125.24 31.25
N GLN A 593 -64.48 -124.52 30.80
CA GLN A 593 -65.88 -124.90 31.04
C GLN A 593 -66.30 -126.12 30.21
N ALA A 594 -65.72 -126.41 29.05
CA ALA A 594 -65.98 -127.64 28.29
C ALA A 594 -65.22 -128.82 28.90
N GLN A 595 -64.03 -128.63 29.48
CA GLN A 595 -63.34 -129.64 30.29
C GLN A 595 -64.05 -129.85 31.63
N GLN A 596 -64.56 -128.80 32.27
CA GLN A 596 -65.42 -128.93 33.45
C GLN A 596 -66.78 -129.51 33.11
N ARG A 597 -67.34 -129.25 31.91
CA ARG A 597 -68.53 -129.95 31.40
C ARG A 597 -68.21 -131.36 30.94
N GLN A 598 -67.01 -131.70 30.52
CA GLN A 598 -66.59 -133.07 30.21
C GLN A 598 -66.24 -133.84 31.50
N GLN A 599 -65.79 -133.17 32.55
CA GLN A 599 -65.65 -133.72 33.90
C GLN A 599 -67.01 -133.84 34.58
N ALA A 600 -67.92 -132.87 34.41
CA ALA A 600 -69.30 -132.94 34.90
C ALA A 600 -70.17 -133.87 34.05
N GLN A 601 -69.91 -134.04 32.75
CA GLN A 601 -70.49 -135.09 31.90
C GLN A 601 -69.80 -136.42 32.11
N GLY A 602 -68.55 -136.47 32.57
CA GLY A 602 -67.87 -137.68 33.04
C GLY A 602 -68.43 -138.14 34.38
N GLN A 603 -68.72 -137.21 35.29
CA GLN A 603 -69.42 -137.45 36.56
C GLN A 603 -70.92 -137.69 36.34
N ALA A 604 -71.56 -137.07 35.34
CA ALA A 604 -72.94 -137.37 34.95
C ALA A 604 -73.06 -138.64 34.11
N ARG A 605 -72.01 -139.07 33.38
CA ARG A 605 -71.91 -140.39 32.72
C ARG A 605 -71.50 -141.48 33.70
N ALA A 606 -70.73 -141.19 34.73
CA ALA A 606 -70.49 -142.10 35.86
C ALA A 606 -71.75 -142.24 36.72
N ALA A 607 -72.47 -141.15 36.96
CA ALA A 607 -73.78 -141.16 37.62
C ALA A 607 -74.88 -141.74 36.71
N GLN A 608 -74.81 -141.60 35.38
CA GLN A 608 -75.68 -142.31 34.43
C GLN A 608 -75.28 -143.77 34.26
N ALA A 609 -74.01 -144.16 34.38
CA ALA A 609 -73.58 -145.55 34.36
C ALA A 609 -73.96 -146.25 35.67
N GLN A 610 -73.87 -145.58 36.83
CA GLN A 610 -74.46 -146.04 38.09
C GLN A 610 -76.00 -146.05 38.03
N ARG A 611 -76.66 -145.03 37.46
CA ARG A 611 -78.11 -145.07 37.23
C ARG A 611 -78.51 -146.11 36.19
N GLN A 612 -77.68 -146.46 35.22
CA GLN A 612 -77.91 -147.53 34.24
C GLN A 612 -77.59 -148.91 34.81
N GLN A 613 -76.69 -149.03 35.79
CA GLN A 613 -76.54 -150.25 36.59
C GLN A 613 -77.73 -150.44 37.54
N VAL A 614 -78.18 -149.38 38.22
CA VAL A 614 -79.39 -149.40 39.06
C VAL A 614 -80.66 -149.55 38.21
N GLN A 615 -80.72 -148.99 37.00
CA GLN A 615 -81.80 -149.20 36.03
C GLN A 615 -81.68 -150.52 35.28
N ALA A 616 -80.50 -151.14 35.14
CA ALA A 616 -80.37 -152.49 34.62
C ALA A 616 -80.80 -153.52 35.69
N GLN A 617 -80.51 -153.26 36.97
CA GLN A 617 -81.05 -154.02 38.10
C GLN A 617 -82.57 -153.79 38.26
N ALA A 618 -83.07 -152.56 38.06
CA ALA A 618 -84.50 -152.25 38.07
C ALA A 618 -85.22 -152.68 36.77
N ARG A 619 -84.54 -152.81 35.62
CA ARG A 619 -85.08 -153.39 34.37
C ARG A 619 -85.05 -154.92 34.39
N ALA A 620 -84.13 -155.55 35.12
CA ALA A 620 -84.22 -156.96 35.45
C ALA A 620 -85.45 -157.22 36.36
N ALA A 621 -85.70 -156.36 37.36
CA ALA A 621 -86.91 -156.40 38.19
C ALA A 621 -88.19 -155.99 37.43
N GLN A 622 -88.12 -155.05 36.49
CA GLN A 622 -89.26 -154.65 35.65
C GLN A 622 -89.53 -155.60 34.49
N MET A 623 -88.57 -156.35 33.95
CA MET A 623 -88.89 -157.43 33.00
C MET A 623 -89.64 -158.57 33.70
N GLN A 624 -89.40 -158.80 34.99
CA GLN A 624 -90.24 -159.66 35.83
C GLN A 624 -91.65 -159.07 36.08
N ALA A 625 -91.78 -157.74 36.22
CA ALA A 625 -93.08 -157.07 36.41
C ALA A 625 -93.85 -156.74 35.11
N ARG A 626 -93.19 -156.64 33.95
CA ARG A 626 -93.81 -156.27 32.66
C ARG A 626 -94.18 -157.50 31.82
N ALA A 627 -93.63 -158.67 32.14
CA ALA A 627 -94.28 -159.95 31.86
C ALA A 627 -95.67 -160.04 32.53
N ALA A 628 -95.90 -159.34 33.65
CA ALA A 628 -97.21 -159.23 34.29
C ALA A 628 -98.10 -158.09 33.74
N GLN A 629 -97.59 -157.19 32.91
CA GLN A 629 -98.34 -156.02 32.39
C GLN A 629 -98.59 -156.02 30.88
N MET A 630 -98.15 -157.06 30.15
CA MET A 630 -98.67 -157.37 28.80
C MET A 630 -100.18 -157.72 28.79
N GLN A 631 -100.87 -157.67 29.94
CA GLN A 631 -102.33 -157.85 30.04
C GLN A 631 -103.15 -156.55 29.96
N ALA A 632 -102.54 -155.37 29.94
CA ALA A 632 -103.31 -154.13 30.03
C ALA A 632 -102.96 -153.14 28.92
N ARG A 633 -103.72 -153.29 27.82
CA ARG A 633 -104.39 -152.20 27.10
C ARG A 633 -103.48 -151.13 26.48
N VAL A 634 -103.36 -151.07 25.15
CA VAL A 634 -104.41 -150.63 24.20
C VAL A 634 -105.00 -149.28 24.63
N ALA A 635 -104.48 -148.17 24.10
CA ALA A 635 -105.28 -147.01 23.63
C ALA A 635 -104.42 -145.77 23.33
N ALA A 636 -104.75 -145.13 22.19
CA ALA A 636 -104.72 -143.68 21.92
C ALA A 636 -103.44 -142.99 21.36
N ARG A 637 -103.55 -142.65 20.05
CA ARG A 637 -103.12 -141.39 19.35
C ARG A 637 -103.66 -140.12 20.08
N PRO A 638 -103.31 -138.82 19.78
CA PRO A 638 -102.96 -138.17 18.49
C PRO A 638 -101.96 -136.94 18.56
N VAL A 639 -101.99 -136.10 17.51
CA VAL A 639 -101.22 -134.86 17.12
C VAL A 639 -101.83 -133.54 17.73
N PRO A 640 -101.72 -132.29 17.18
CA PRO A 640 -100.66 -131.24 17.00
C PRO A 640 -100.96 -129.89 17.76
N ALA A 641 -100.17 -128.81 17.52
CA ALA A 641 -100.63 -127.44 17.12
C ALA A 641 -99.98 -126.18 17.80
N ALA A 642 -99.51 -125.26 16.94
CA ALA A 642 -99.85 -123.82 16.82
C ALA A 642 -99.17 -122.66 17.64
N ARG A 643 -98.58 -121.72 16.86
CA ARG A 643 -98.81 -120.23 16.80
C ARG A 643 -98.25 -119.30 17.93
N PRO A 644 -98.26 -117.93 17.80
CA PRO A 644 -97.67 -117.05 16.77
C PRO A 644 -97.21 -115.64 17.31
N ALA A 645 -96.91 -114.73 16.37
CA ALA A 645 -97.25 -113.30 16.36
C ALA A 645 -96.44 -112.26 17.17
N GLY A 646 -96.05 -111.18 16.48
CA GLY A 646 -96.08 -109.82 17.06
C GLY A 646 -95.09 -108.82 16.43
N PRO A 647 -95.48 -107.54 16.18
CA PRO A 647 -95.11 -106.86 14.93
C PRO A 647 -94.67 -105.37 15.03
N LEU A 648 -94.28 -104.81 13.87
CA LEU A 648 -94.61 -103.47 13.29
C LEU A 648 -94.30 -102.12 14.03
N ARG A 649 -93.51 -101.29 13.30
CA ARG A 649 -93.73 -99.86 12.92
C ARG A 649 -93.49 -98.74 13.99
N PRO A 650 -93.49 -97.42 13.64
CA PRO A 650 -92.95 -96.72 12.43
C PRO A 650 -92.43 -95.26 12.69
N ASP A 651 -92.02 -94.62 11.58
CA ASP A 651 -92.32 -93.24 11.10
C ASP A 651 -91.67 -91.94 11.68
N ARG A 652 -91.17 -91.16 10.70
CA ARG A 652 -91.57 -89.77 10.31
C ARG A 652 -90.67 -88.54 10.57
N GLY A 653 -90.50 -87.76 9.48
CA GLY A 653 -90.44 -86.27 9.43
C GLY A 653 -89.10 -85.68 8.96
N ARG A 654 -88.93 -85.10 7.74
CA ARG A 654 -89.29 -83.74 7.22
C ARG A 654 -88.61 -82.58 7.98
N ASP A 655 -88.10 -81.48 7.40
CA ASP A 655 -88.25 -80.81 6.09
C ASP A 655 -87.12 -79.76 5.90
N ARG A 656 -86.94 -79.30 4.64
CA ARG A 656 -86.31 -78.04 4.15
C ARG A 656 -84.78 -77.90 4.09
#